data_AF-E0XPS3-F1
#
_entry.id   AF-E0XPS3-F1
#
_cell.length_a   1.000
_cell.length_b   1.000
_cell.length_c   1.000
_cell.angle_alpha   90.00
_cell.angle_beta   90.00
_cell.angle_gamma   90.00
#
_symmetry.space_group_name_H-M   'P 1'
#
loop_
_entity.id
_entity.type
_entity.pdbx_description
1 polymer ?
#
loop_
_entity_poly.entity_id
_entity_poly.type
_entity_poly.pdbx_seq_one_letter_code
_entity_poly.pdbx_strand_id
1 'polypeptide(L)'
;MNQLTNHPKLVQFFGLLVVFALLCLFIAPSDSNVLWRFPSLIAGLPYLINDSVEYLMFDWWPIQVYDPEIEEFEEKPLVLQLTRAISASILFVIGLIREIILGGVKTIVTFTSWDFVSENEWARWPALPWTVVASGAILLGYKLQGKGLAMLAGFSTIYLAVFGQWEPSMQTLSFVLFAAPVSFILGLTLGIWAYKNRKVELTLNPFLNVMQIMPHFSYLVPVMVFFGIGDHAGAIATIIFATPPMVRLTVLGLKRVSPETLEAGMMSGCSNFQLMYKVLIPTARRDILIGVNQVIMQCLAMAVIASFIGAKGLGFNLLLSLNGLRIGEAIEQGICIVLIAVVLDRMSLAWANKKTDYFADLTFFKRHKYSLLFLVILVAGSVLAYVGTFFFREGFNYLYIVPHNKGITIKDTLQHGVDWIWDTFFFTLKGFNVFLIQQILMPMKAAYLSMPVVATLALTMGVGYIIGGIRSAAIVGGFILFIALTEWWDRALITMYLMSFAVIVSTIIGVTVGTLCAQNSYTAKFILLVCDTFQTFPSFIYLIPVIMLFGVTDTSVCIAVIVYATVPATRYTVEGLRSVSPDLHDAGSMSGVNRLQRWVKIELPMSFPHMALGVNQTVVFALSMVIIGAMIGTDDLGQFILKALSDKNGTGNGLTLGLCVAFIGLAADQVIRTWAEARKKVLGLA
;
A
#
# COMPACT_ATOMS: atom_id res chain seq x y z
N MET A 1 -48.93 3.92 4.32
CA MET A 1 -48.59 3.52 5.71
C MET A 1 -48.00 2.12 5.87
N ASN A 2 -48.26 1.14 4.98
CA ASN A 2 -47.74 -0.25 5.11
C ASN A 2 -46.26 -0.50 4.76
N GLN A 3 -45.48 0.50 4.30
CA GLN A 3 -44.03 0.31 4.06
C GLN A 3 -43.16 0.60 5.30
N LEU A 4 -43.68 1.38 6.27
CA LEU A 4 -42.92 1.78 7.47
C LEU A 4 -42.85 0.66 8.52
N THR A 5 -43.83 -0.23 8.57
CA THR A 5 -43.87 -1.36 9.52
C THR A 5 -42.96 -2.53 9.14
N ASN A 6 -42.63 -2.69 7.86
CA ASN A 6 -41.78 -3.78 7.37
C ASN A 6 -40.27 -3.49 7.45
N HIS A 7 -39.87 -2.24 7.72
CA HIS A 7 -38.46 -1.81 7.75
C HIS A 7 -38.13 -0.91 8.96
N PRO A 8 -38.07 -1.45 10.19
CA PRO A 8 -37.82 -0.67 11.40
C PRO A 8 -36.51 0.15 11.37
N LYS A 9 -35.49 -0.32 10.64
CA LYS A 9 -34.21 0.41 10.49
C LYS A 9 -34.32 1.67 9.64
N LEU A 10 -35.18 1.70 8.61
CA LEU A 10 -35.38 2.90 7.80
C LEU A 10 -36.09 4.00 8.60
N VAL A 11 -37.06 3.61 9.43
CA VAL A 11 -37.75 4.53 10.36
C VAL A 11 -36.77 5.13 11.36
N GLN A 12 -35.91 4.30 11.97
CA GLN A 12 -34.87 4.76 12.89
C GLN A 12 -33.89 5.73 12.22
N PHE A 13 -33.48 5.44 10.98
CA PHE A 13 -32.59 6.32 10.22
C PHE A 13 -33.23 7.66 9.87
N PHE A 14 -34.51 7.66 9.47
CA PHE A 14 -35.25 8.90 9.24
C PHE A 14 -35.38 9.73 10.53
N GLY A 15 -35.72 9.09 11.65
CA GLY A 15 -35.74 9.75 12.96
C GLY A 15 -34.39 10.36 13.34
N LEU A 16 -33.28 9.65 13.06
CA LEU A 16 -31.93 10.16 13.27
C LEU A 16 -31.64 11.40 12.42
N LEU A 17 -32.04 11.41 11.14
CA LEU A 17 -31.87 12.58 10.27
C LEU A 17 -32.67 13.79 10.76
N VAL A 18 -33.87 13.58 11.30
CA VAL A 18 -34.66 14.66 11.91
C VAL A 18 -33.93 15.22 13.13
N VAL A 19 -33.44 14.37 14.03
CA VAL A 19 -32.66 14.82 15.21
C VAL A 19 -31.41 15.58 14.77
N PHE A 20 -30.67 15.07 13.79
CA PHE A 20 -29.51 15.72 13.22
C PHE A 20 -29.85 17.11 12.66
N ALA A 21 -30.91 17.22 11.86
CA ALA A 21 -31.34 18.50 11.28
C ALA A 21 -31.77 19.50 12.37
N LEU A 22 -32.49 19.05 13.41
CA LEU A 22 -32.85 19.90 14.54
C LEU A 22 -31.61 20.41 15.29
N LEU A 23 -30.61 19.55 15.53
CA LEU A 23 -29.35 19.97 16.18
C LEU A 23 -28.60 21.01 15.34
N CYS A 24 -28.56 20.85 14.01
CA CYS A 24 -27.97 21.85 13.11
C CYS A 24 -28.72 23.19 13.12
N LEU A 25 -30.04 23.18 13.28
CA LEU A 25 -30.85 24.41 13.30
C LEU A 25 -30.80 25.13 14.65
N PHE A 26 -30.78 24.40 15.76
CA PHE A 26 -30.85 24.99 17.10
C PHE A 26 -29.49 25.40 17.68
N ILE A 27 -28.39 24.77 17.25
CA ILE A 27 -27.06 25.11 17.76
C ILE A 27 -26.51 26.27 16.93
N ALA A 28 -26.40 27.44 17.55
CA ALA A 28 -25.84 28.61 16.90
C ALA A 28 -24.34 28.43 16.58
N PRO A 29 -23.90 28.80 15.37
CA PRO A 29 -22.48 28.77 14.98
C PRO A 29 -21.70 29.84 15.73
N SER A 30 -20.93 29.42 16.74
CA SER A 30 -20.04 30.29 17.50
C SER A 30 -18.90 29.46 18.10
N ASP A 31 -17.68 29.96 18.03
CA ASP A 31 -16.51 29.30 18.64
C ASP A 31 -16.59 29.25 20.17
N SER A 32 -17.38 30.15 20.78
CA SER A 32 -17.67 30.13 22.22
C SER A 32 -18.71 29.08 22.63
N ASN A 33 -19.46 28.54 21.67
CA ASN A 33 -20.49 27.55 21.94
C ASN A 33 -19.87 26.14 21.94
N VAL A 34 -19.77 25.56 23.13
CA VAL A 34 -19.20 24.21 23.33
C VAL A 34 -19.92 23.16 22.48
N LEU A 35 -21.23 23.28 22.23
CA LEU A 35 -21.97 22.31 21.42
C LEU A 35 -21.68 22.43 19.92
N TRP A 36 -21.18 23.59 19.48
CA TRP A 36 -20.75 23.84 18.11
C TRP A 36 -19.33 23.31 17.87
N ARG A 37 -18.39 23.66 18.75
CA ARG A 37 -17.01 23.16 18.77
C ARG A 37 -16.62 22.84 20.20
N PHE A 38 -16.17 21.61 20.44
CA PHE A 38 -15.65 21.24 21.75
C PHE A 38 -14.32 21.97 22.00
N PRO A 39 -14.02 22.32 23.26
CA PRO A 39 -12.69 22.78 23.61
C PRO A 39 -11.68 21.67 23.30
N SER A 40 -10.50 22.06 22.80
CA SER A 40 -9.42 21.14 22.44
C SER A 40 -8.71 20.59 23.69
N LEU A 41 -9.41 19.74 24.45
CA LEU A 41 -8.90 19.14 25.69
C LEU A 41 -7.62 18.30 25.48
N ILE A 42 -7.38 17.83 24.25
CA ILE A 42 -6.25 16.96 23.88
C ILE A 42 -5.21 17.75 23.04
N ALA A 43 -5.26 19.09 23.01
CA ALA A 43 -4.27 19.91 22.29
C ALA A 43 -2.82 19.69 22.78
N GLY A 44 -2.63 19.24 24.02
CA GLY A 44 -1.31 18.91 24.58
C GLY A 44 -0.69 17.61 24.07
N LEU A 45 -1.45 16.74 23.39
CA LEU A 45 -0.99 15.41 22.99
C LEU A 45 0.23 15.42 22.04
N PRO A 46 0.29 16.27 20.99
CA PRO A 46 1.47 16.35 20.15
C PRO A 46 2.74 16.70 20.94
N TYR A 47 2.66 17.64 21.88
CA TYR A 47 3.79 18.02 22.73
C TYR A 47 4.22 16.85 23.61
N LEU A 48 3.27 16.18 24.27
CA LEU A 48 3.57 14.99 25.08
C LEU A 48 4.28 13.91 24.27
N ILE A 49 3.84 13.65 23.02
CA ILE A 49 4.49 12.67 22.15
C ILE A 49 5.90 13.12 21.77
N ASN A 50 6.11 14.39 21.41
CA ASN A 50 7.43 14.92 21.11
C ASN A 50 8.37 14.80 22.29
N ASP A 51 7.96 15.30 23.46
CA ASP A 51 8.76 15.27 24.69
C ASP A 51 9.09 13.82 25.08
N SER A 52 8.15 12.90 24.91
CA SER A 52 8.37 11.48 25.17
C SER A 52 9.40 10.86 24.21
N VAL A 53 9.33 11.21 22.92
CA VAL A 53 10.27 10.71 21.91
C VAL A 53 11.65 11.32 22.12
N GLU A 54 11.73 12.62 22.43
CA GLU A 54 12.96 13.34 22.72
C GLU A 54 13.63 12.75 23.96
N TYR A 55 12.90 12.62 25.07
CA TYR A 55 13.38 11.97 26.28
C TYR A 55 13.88 10.54 26.02
N LEU A 56 13.10 9.74 25.28
CA LEU A 56 13.48 8.36 24.97
C LEU A 56 14.72 8.27 24.08
N MET A 57 14.93 9.23 23.18
CA MET A 57 16.07 9.26 22.27
C MET A 57 17.33 9.85 22.87
N PHE A 58 17.19 10.87 23.72
CA PHE A 58 18.32 11.71 24.13
C PHE A 58 18.67 11.64 25.62
N ASP A 59 17.74 11.18 26.47
CA ASP A 59 17.93 11.18 27.92
C ASP A 59 17.73 9.81 28.57
N TRP A 60 16.98 8.91 27.93
CA TRP A 60 16.60 7.65 28.54
C TRP A 60 17.76 6.65 28.54
N TRP A 61 18.24 6.36 29.75
CA TRP A 61 19.28 5.38 30.05
C TRP A 61 20.59 5.67 29.28
N PRO A 62 21.36 6.71 29.66
CA PRO A 62 22.66 6.96 29.08
C PRO A 62 23.62 5.81 29.45
N ILE A 63 24.41 5.38 28.46
CA ILE A 63 25.50 4.41 28.63
C ILE A 63 26.81 5.07 28.22
N GLN A 64 27.91 4.68 28.86
CA GLN A 64 29.24 5.15 28.48
C GLN A 64 29.71 4.37 27.25
N VAL A 65 29.97 5.09 26.16
CA VAL A 65 30.49 4.54 24.91
C VAL A 65 31.83 5.19 24.64
N TYR A 66 32.86 4.37 24.44
CA TYR A 66 34.19 4.87 24.07
C TYR A 66 34.15 5.43 22.65
N ASP A 67 34.55 6.69 22.49
CA ASP A 67 34.69 7.34 21.21
C ASP A 67 36.17 7.35 20.77
N PRO A 68 36.55 6.58 19.73
CA PRO A 68 37.94 6.50 19.29
C PRO A 68 38.49 7.79 18.70
N GLU A 69 37.65 8.73 18.25
CA GLU A 69 38.12 9.97 17.61
C GLU A 69 38.66 10.99 18.62
N ILE A 70 38.06 11.01 19.82
CA ILE A 70 38.46 11.90 20.91
C ILE A 70 39.16 11.14 22.07
N GLU A 71 39.33 9.83 21.92
CA GLU A 71 39.96 8.92 22.89
C GLU A 71 39.32 8.92 24.30
N GLU A 72 38.05 9.35 24.42
CA GLU A 72 37.31 9.49 25.67
C GLU A 72 35.97 8.74 25.68
N PHE A 73 35.42 8.50 26.86
CA PHE A 73 34.08 7.92 27.01
C PHE A 73 33.02 9.01 26.96
N GLU A 74 32.13 8.94 25.97
CA GLU A 74 30.96 9.82 25.87
C GLU A 74 29.71 9.12 26.41
N GLU A 75 28.87 9.87 27.13
CA GLU A 75 27.54 9.38 27.50
C GLU A 75 26.61 9.47 26.30
N LYS A 76 26.24 8.30 25.75
CA LYS A 76 25.30 8.18 24.64
C LYS A 76 24.04 7.43 25.11
N PRO A 77 22.83 7.90 24.77
CA PRO A 77 21.58 7.21 25.14
C PRO A 77 21.50 5.81 24.53
N LEU A 78 21.04 4.84 25.33
CA LEU A 78 20.93 3.44 24.89
C LEU A 78 20.07 3.30 23.63
N VAL A 79 18.91 3.98 23.58
CA VAL A 79 18.00 3.84 22.44
C VAL A 79 18.63 4.38 21.18
N LEU A 80 19.29 5.54 21.24
CA LEU A 80 19.98 6.10 20.09
C LEU A 80 21.04 5.14 19.57
N GLN A 81 21.85 4.53 20.46
CA GLN A 81 22.86 3.57 20.04
C GLN A 81 22.24 2.31 19.41
N LEU A 82 21.16 1.80 20.00
CA LEU A 82 20.43 0.64 19.47
C LEU A 82 19.83 0.94 18.09
N THR A 83 19.18 2.10 17.93
CA THR A 83 18.56 2.46 16.65
C THR A 83 19.62 2.70 15.59
N ARG A 84 20.76 3.33 15.93
CA ARG A 84 21.90 3.48 15.01
C ARG A 84 22.51 2.13 14.61
N ALA A 85 22.64 1.19 15.54
CA ALA A 85 23.13 -0.16 15.24
C ALA A 85 22.17 -0.94 14.32
N ILE A 86 20.86 -0.83 14.57
CA ILE A 86 19.83 -1.42 13.69
C ILE A 86 19.88 -0.78 12.30
N SER A 87 19.92 0.56 12.23
CA SER A 87 20.04 1.30 10.97
C SER A 87 21.28 0.91 10.16
N ALA A 88 22.43 0.80 10.83
CA ALA A 88 23.68 0.38 10.19
C ALA A 88 23.60 -1.06 9.67
N SER A 89 23.02 -1.98 10.46
CA SER A 89 22.84 -3.38 10.05
C SER A 89 21.93 -3.51 8.83
N ILE A 90 20.81 -2.79 8.81
CA ILE A 90 19.89 -2.76 7.68
C ILE A 90 20.57 -2.16 6.45
N LEU A 91 21.26 -1.03 6.62
CA LEU A 91 21.96 -0.36 5.53
C LEU A 91 23.08 -1.24 4.96
N PHE A 92 23.79 -1.99 5.81
CA PHE A 92 24.80 -2.95 5.39
C PHE A 92 24.19 -4.06 4.53
N VAL A 93 23.07 -4.66 4.93
CA VAL A 93 22.43 -5.73 4.14
C VAL A 93 21.89 -5.20 2.81
N ILE A 94 21.23 -4.04 2.81
CA ILE A 94 20.76 -3.39 1.57
C ILE A 94 21.95 -3.03 0.67
N GLY A 95 23.03 -2.51 1.27
CA GLY A 95 24.28 -2.18 0.60
C GLY A 95 24.92 -3.40 -0.05
N LEU A 96 25.03 -4.52 0.68
CA LEU A 96 25.56 -5.78 0.19
C LEU A 96 24.76 -6.30 -1.01
N ILE A 97 23.42 -6.33 -0.92
CA ILE A 97 22.56 -6.76 -2.04
C ILE A 97 22.77 -5.83 -3.25
N ARG A 98 22.85 -4.52 -3.01
CA ARG A 98 23.03 -3.51 -4.06
C ARG A 98 24.38 -3.63 -4.75
N GLU A 99 25.46 -3.80 -3.99
CA GLU A 99 26.82 -3.94 -4.53
C GLU A 99 27.01 -5.27 -5.27
N ILE A 100 26.31 -6.34 -4.87
CA ILE A 100 26.29 -7.59 -5.65
C ILE A 100 25.77 -7.36 -7.06
N ILE A 101 24.79 -6.46 -7.23
CA ILE A 101 24.13 -6.20 -8.51
C ILE A 101 24.87 -5.12 -9.31
N LEU A 102 25.13 -3.96 -8.69
CA LEU A 102 25.67 -2.77 -9.35
C LEU A 102 27.19 -2.64 -9.26
N GLY A 103 27.84 -3.53 -8.50
CA GLY A 103 29.23 -3.36 -8.11
C GLY A 103 29.39 -2.32 -7.01
N GLY A 104 30.51 -2.37 -6.32
CA GLY A 104 30.78 -1.44 -5.23
C GLY A 104 31.98 -1.84 -4.39
N VAL A 105 32.24 -1.03 -3.36
CA VAL A 105 33.42 -1.15 -2.50
C VAL A 105 33.07 -1.05 -1.02
N LYS A 106 31.90 -0.53 -0.67
CA LYS A 106 31.56 -0.18 0.72
C LYS A 106 31.47 -1.40 1.61
N THR A 107 30.94 -2.52 1.10
CA THR A 107 30.88 -3.78 1.87
C THR A 107 32.28 -4.27 2.19
N ILE A 108 33.22 -4.19 1.24
CA ILE A 108 34.60 -4.63 1.42
C ILE A 108 35.32 -3.68 2.38
N VAL A 109 35.16 -2.37 2.20
CA VAL A 109 35.69 -1.33 3.09
C VAL A 109 35.21 -1.52 4.53
N THR A 110 33.96 -1.94 4.74
CA THR A 110 33.40 -2.17 6.09
C THR A 110 34.18 -3.24 6.87
N PHE A 111 34.80 -4.21 6.20
CA PHE A 111 35.62 -5.25 6.83
C PHE A 111 37.13 -5.02 6.68
N THR A 112 37.54 -3.97 5.95
CA THR A 112 38.94 -3.66 5.68
C THR A 112 39.22 -2.19 6.03
N SER A 113 39.51 -1.34 5.05
CA SER A 113 39.64 0.10 5.18
C SER A 113 39.57 0.77 3.80
N TRP A 114 39.38 2.10 3.76
CA TRP A 114 39.46 2.85 2.50
C TRP A 114 40.85 2.78 1.88
N ASP A 115 41.89 2.75 2.71
CA ASP A 115 43.29 2.65 2.27
C ASP A 115 43.57 1.30 1.61
N PHE A 116 43.08 0.20 2.20
CA PHE A 116 43.27 -1.13 1.62
C PHE A 116 42.66 -1.25 0.21
N VAL A 117 41.45 -0.70 0.00
CA VAL A 117 40.75 -0.78 -1.29
C VAL A 117 41.31 0.20 -2.32
N SER A 118 41.91 1.31 -1.89
CA SER A 118 42.60 2.23 -2.80
C SER A 118 43.92 1.63 -3.31
N GLU A 119 44.63 0.88 -2.46
CA GLU A 119 45.84 0.14 -2.83
C GLU A 119 45.53 -1.12 -3.67
N ASN A 120 44.40 -1.80 -3.40
CA ASN A 120 44.02 -3.05 -4.04
C ASN A 120 42.81 -2.87 -4.96
N GLU A 121 43.04 -2.46 -6.21
CA GLU A 121 41.96 -2.28 -7.20
C GLU A 121 41.18 -3.57 -7.52
N TRP A 122 41.78 -4.75 -7.26
CA TRP A 122 41.12 -6.05 -7.40
C TRP A 122 40.09 -6.31 -6.29
N ALA A 123 40.20 -5.61 -5.15
CA ALA A 123 39.28 -5.72 -4.01
C ALA A 123 38.03 -4.84 -4.19
N ARG A 124 37.55 -4.72 -5.43
CA ARG A 124 36.30 -4.06 -5.79
C ARG A 124 35.30 -5.10 -6.24
N TRP A 125 34.06 -5.02 -5.77
CA TRP A 125 33.03 -5.93 -6.23
C TRP A 125 32.64 -5.56 -7.67
N PRO A 126 32.84 -6.45 -8.66
CA PRO A 126 32.49 -6.15 -10.04
C PRO A 126 30.97 -6.09 -10.19
N ALA A 127 30.49 -5.13 -10.98
CA ALA A 127 29.07 -5.05 -11.30
C ALA A 127 28.66 -6.25 -12.16
N LEU A 128 27.48 -6.79 -11.91
CA LEU A 128 26.91 -7.77 -12.81
C LEU A 128 26.46 -7.05 -14.08
N PRO A 129 26.94 -7.47 -15.28
CA PRO A 129 26.44 -6.90 -16.52
C PRO A 129 24.91 -7.00 -16.56
N TRP A 130 24.23 -5.94 -16.97
CA TRP A 130 22.75 -5.95 -16.99
C TRP A 130 22.21 -7.10 -17.87
N THR A 131 22.96 -7.49 -18.90
CA THR A 131 22.67 -8.62 -19.79
C THR A 131 22.62 -9.96 -19.05
N VAL A 132 23.47 -10.16 -18.04
CA VAL A 132 23.47 -11.36 -17.18
C VAL A 132 22.23 -11.36 -16.30
N VAL A 133 21.90 -10.23 -15.69
CA VAL A 133 20.71 -10.09 -14.83
C VAL A 133 19.42 -10.29 -15.66
N ALA A 134 19.34 -9.69 -16.84
CA ALA A 134 18.21 -9.85 -17.77
C ALA A 134 18.05 -11.32 -18.23
N SER A 135 19.15 -11.95 -18.64
CA SER A 135 19.16 -13.36 -19.05
C SER A 135 18.80 -14.29 -17.88
N GLY A 136 19.24 -13.97 -16.67
CA GLY A 136 18.87 -14.64 -15.43
C GLY A 136 17.37 -14.53 -15.14
N ALA A 137 16.80 -13.33 -15.29
CA ALA A 137 15.37 -13.09 -15.12
C ALA A 137 14.53 -13.87 -16.15
N ILE A 138 14.96 -13.90 -17.42
CA ILE A 138 14.33 -14.70 -18.49
C ILE A 138 14.37 -16.19 -18.14
N LEU A 139 15.53 -16.70 -17.72
CA LEU A 139 15.70 -18.11 -17.37
C LEU A 139 14.85 -18.49 -16.17
N LEU A 140 14.79 -17.63 -15.14
CA LEU A 140 13.97 -17.84 -13.96
C LEU A 140 12.48 -17.83 -14.34
N GLY A 141 12.04 -16.87 -15.16
CA GLY A 141 10.68 -16.83 -15.68
C GLY A 141 10.31 -18.09 -16.46
N TYR A 142 11.21 -18.56 -17.33
CA TYR A 142 11.03 -19.80 -18.08
C TYR A 142 10.94 -21.03 -17.17
N LYS A 143 11.79 -21.10 -16.14
CA LYS A 143 11.77 -22.17 -15.14
C LYS A 143 10.46 -22.18 -14.36
N LEU A 144 9.86 -21.03 -14.06
CA LEU A 144 8.67 -20.94 -13.21
C LEU A 144 7.37 -21.23 -13.98
N GLN A 145 7.14 -20.55 -15.11
CA GLN A 145 5.85 -20.61 -15.83
C GLN A 145 6.01 -20.72 -17.35
N GLY A 146 7.21 -21.01 -17.85
CA GLY A 146 7.49 -21.18 -19.28
C GLY A 146 7.64 -19.86 -20.05
N LYS A 147 7.36 -19.92 -21.37
CA LYS A 147 7.74 -18.86 -22.33
C LYS A 147 7.09 -17.50 -22.03
N GLY A 148 5.82 -17.47 -21.59
CA GLY A 148 5.10 -16.21 -21.36
C GLY A 148 5.76 -15.34 -20.29
N LEU A 149 6.05 -15.92 -19.13
CA LEU A 149 6.72 -15.22 -18.03
C LEU A 149 8.19 -14.88 -18.36
N ALA A 150 8.87 -15.74 -19.13
CA ALA A 150 10.22 -15.47 -19.61
C ALA A 150 10.27 -14.23 -20.52
N MET A 151 9.32 -14.10 -21.45
CA MET A 151 9.21 -12.93 -22.34
C MET A 151 8.88 -11.65 -21.55
N LEU A 152 7.97 -11.73 -20.57
CA LEU A 152 7.64 -10.60 -19.71
C LEU A 152 8.88 -10.13 -18.92
N ALA A 153 9.57 -11.05 -18.24
CA ALA A 153 10.77 -10.74 -17.47
C ALA A 153 11.89 -10.17 -18.36
N GLY A 154 12.08 -10.74 -19.56
CA GLY A 154 13.05 -10.24 -20.54
C GLY A 154 12.70 -8.85 -21.05
N PHE A 155 11.46 -8.63 -21.49
CA PHE A 155 10.99 -7.34 -21.95
C PHE A 155 11.17 -6.27 -20.87
N SER A 156 10.73 -6.54 -19.64
CA SER A 156 10.86 -5.59 -18.53
C SER A 156 12.32 -5.26 -18.24
N THR A 157 13.19 -6.26 -18.07
CA THR A 157 14.61 -6.01 -17.73
C THR A 157 15.38 -5.31 -18.85
N ILE A 158 15.10 -5.65 -20.12
CA ILE A 158 15.66 -4.95 -21.28
C ILE A 158 15.14 -3.52 -21.32
N TYR A 159 13.85 -3.28 -21.08
CA TYR A 159 13.28 -1.94 -21.02
C TYR A 159 14.01 -1.07 -19.97
N LEU A 160 14.18 -1.57 -18.75
CA LEU A 160 14.89 -0.81 -17.69
C LEU A 160 16.31 -0.42 -18.11
N ALA A 161 17.03 -1.32 -18.77
CA ALA A 161 18.39 -1.07 -19.25
C ALA A 161 18.42 -0.08 -20.41
N VAL A 162 17.65 -0.32 -21.47
CA VAL A 162 17.65 0.48 -22.71
C VAL A 162 17.25 1.93 -22.44
N PHE A 163 16.36 2.16 -21.47
CA PHE A 163 15.90 3.50 -21.09
C PHE A 163 16.81 4.21 -20.08
N GLY A 164 17.95 3.60 -19.71
CA GLY A 164 18.88 4.21 -18.76
C GLY A 164 18.30 4.35 -17.34
N GLN A 165 17.34 3.49 -16.98
CA GLN A 165 16.75 3.45 -15.63
C GLN A 165 17.30 2.27 -14.81
N TRP A 166 18.37 1.61 -15.26
CA TRP A 166 18.94 0.41 -14.65
C TRP A 166 19.39 0.63 -13.20
N GLU A 167 20.26 1.60 -12.96
CA GLU A 167 20.80 1.86 -11.62
C GLU A 167 19.70 2.22 -10.61
N PRO A 168 18.80 3.20 -10.89
CA PRO A 168 17.67 3.49 -10.00
C PRO A 168 16.78 2.27 -9.77
N SER A 169 16.56 1.44 -10.79
CA SER A 169 15.76 0.22 -10.69
C SER A 169 16.40 -0.81 -9.76
N MET A 170 17.70 -1.03 -9.87
CA MET A 170 18.42 -1.97 -9.01
C MET A 170 18.53 -1.46 -7.57
N GLN A 171 18.62 -0.15 -7.36
CA GLN A 171 18.54 0.46 -6.03
C GLN A 171 17.19 0.16 -5.36
N THR A 172 16.08 0.35 -6.08
CA THR A 172 14.72 0.00 -5.61
C THR A 172 14.57 -1.51 -5.41
N LEU A 173 15.07 -2.34 -6.33
CA LEU A 173 15.01 -3.79 -6.20
C LEU A 173 15.77 -4.28 -4.96
N SER A 174 16.97 -3.76 -4.71
CA SER A 174 17.80 -4.14 -3.55
C SER A 174 17.11 -3.83 -2.23
N PHE A 175 16.44 -2.67 -2.16
CA PHE A 175 15.61 -2.27 -1.03
C PHE A 175 14.45 -3.24 -0.80
N VAL A 176 13.71 -3.61 -1.86
CA VAL A 176 12.58 -4.53 -1.78
C VAL A 176 13.02 -5.96 -1.44
N LEU A 177 14.15 -6.42 -1.98
CA LEU A 177 14.73 -7.73 -1.69
C LEU A 177 15.16 -7.89 -0.22
N PHE A 178 15.39 -6.80 0.49
CA PHE A 178 15.58 -6.82 1.94
C PHE A 178 14.23 -6.72 2.69
N ALA A 179 13.42 -5.71 2.38
CA ALA A 179 12.20 -5.41 3.13
C ALA A 179 11.16 -6.54 3.05
N ALA A 180 10.93 -7.11 1.85
CA ALA A 180 9.87 -8.09 1.66
C ALA A 180 10.11 -9.41 2.42
N PRO A 181 11.30 -10.03 2.42
CA PRO A 181 11.57 -11.20 3.26
C PRO A 181 11.41 -10.92 4.76
N VAL A 182 11.86 -9.77 5.25
CA VAL A 182 11.74 -9.41 6.67
C VAL A 182 10.26 -9.24 7.06
N SER A 183 9.48 -8.52 6.25
CA SER A 183 8.02 -8.40 6.43
C SER A 183 7.29 -9.73 6.35
N PHE A 184 7.70 -10.62 5.44
CA PHE A 184 7.15 -11.96 5.36
C PHE A 184 7.38 -12.76 6.65
N ILE A 185 8.62 -12.77 7.17
CA ILE A 185 8.98 -13.49 8.39
C ILE A 185 8.21 -12.92 9.59
N LEU A 186 8.19 -11.60 9.75
CA LEU A 186 7.45 -10.94 10.83
C LEU A 186 5.94 -11.19 10.71
N GLY A 187 5.38 -11.08 9.51
CA GLY A 187 3.96 -11.29 9.28
C GLY A 187 3.52 -12.73 9.49
N LEU A 188 4.31 -13.70 9.03
CA LEU A 188 4.05 -15.13 9.24
C LEU A 188 4.13 -15.49 10.72
N THR A 189 5.15 -15.01 11.44
CA THR A 189 5.33 -15.31 12.87
C THR A 189 4.21 -14.72 13.72
N LEU A 190 3.88 -13.44 13.54
CA LEU A 190 2.76 -12.79 14.22
C LEU A 190 1.42 -13.41 13.84
N GLY A 191 1.24 -13.82 12.57
CA GLY A 191 0.04 -14.51 12.10
C GLY A 191 -0.16 -15.88 12.71
N ILE A 192 0.90 -16.69 12.82
CA ILE A 192 0.86 -17.98 13.51
C ILE A 192 0.55 -17.79 15.00
N TRP A 193 1.13 -16.76 15.63
CA TRP A 193 0.88 -16.46 17.04
C TRP A 193 -0.58 -16.03 17.30
N ALA A 194 -1.12 -15.18 16.42
CA ALA A 194 -2.52 -14.78 16.46
C ALA A 194 -3.48 -15.96 16.21
N TYR A 195 -3.16 -16.85 15.27
CA TYR A 195 -3.95 -18.07 15.05
C TYR A 195 -3.97 -18.98 16.29
N LYS A 196 -2.83 -19.15 16.96
CA LYS A 196 -2.73 -20.02 18.15
C LYS A 196 -3.44 -19.47 19.37
N ASN A 197 -3.49 -18.15 19.54
CA ASN A 197 -4.05 -17.53 20.74
C ASN A 197 -5.08 -16.45 20.39
N ARG A 198 -6.34 -16.72 20.73
CA ARG A 198 -7.46 -15.79 20.50
C ARG A 198 -7.25 -14.43 21.17
N LYS A 199 -6.59 -14.37 22.34
CA LYS A 199 -6.27 -13.09 23.00
C LYS A 199 -5.29 -12.27 22.16
N VAL A 200 -4.26 -12.92 21.61
CA VAL A 200 -3.29 -12.26 20.73
C VAL A 200 -3.97 -11.75 19.47
N GLU A 201 -4.85 -12.54 18.84
CA GLU A 201 -5.61 -12.09 17.67
C GLU A 201 -6.45 -10.84 17.98
N LEU A 202 -7.17 -10.84 19.11
CA LEU A 202 -8.03 -9.72 19.52
C LEU A 202 -7.22 -8.46 19.85
N THR A 203 -6.04 -8.60 20.46
CA THR A 203 -5.16 -7.47 20.78
C THR A 203 -4.42 -6.95 19.54
N LEU A 204 -3.99 -7.82 18.64
CA LEU A 204 -3.19 -7.45 17.47
C LEU A 204 -4.04 -6.75 16.39
N ASN A 205 -5.28 -7.17 16.18
CA ASN A 205 -6.16 -6.64 15.13
C ASN A 205 -6.30 -5.10 15.15
N PRO A 206 -6.56 -4.42 16.28
CA PRO A 206 -6.58 -2.96 16.35
C PRO A 206 -5.30 -2.31 15.83
N PHE A 207 -4.12 -2.80 16.25
CA PHE A 207 -2.83 -2.25 15.79
C PHE A 207 -2.65 -2.46 14.29
N LEU A 208 -2.99 -3.64 13.76
CA LEU A 208 -2.92 -3.89 12.32
C LEU A 208 -3.86 -2.99 11.53
N ASN A 209 -5.04 -2.67 12.09
CA ASN A 209 -5.99 -1.77 11.43
C ASN A 209 -5.46 -0.33 11.40
N VAL A 210 -4.88 0.16 12.51
CA VAL A 210 -4.24 1.48 12.56
C VAL A 210 -3.07 1.53 11.56
N MET A 211 -2.16 0.54 11.56
CA MET A 211 -1.03 0.51 10.62
C MET A 211 -1.44 0.53 9.15
N GLN A 212 -2.62 0.00 8.80
CA GLN A 212 -3.11 -0.05 7.42
C GLN A 212 -3.88 1.20 6.98
N ILE A 213 -4.52 1.90 7.92
CA ILE A 213 -5.37 3.05 7.60
C ILE A 213 -4.63 4.36 7.87
N MET A 214 -3.69 4.36 8.82
CA MET A 214 -2.87 5.52 9.13
C MET A 214 -2.02 5.90 7.91
N PRO A 215 -2.00 7.18 7.53
CA PRO A 215 -1.23 7.63 6.38
C PRO A 215 0.27 7.37 6.55
N HIS A 216 0.92 6.95 5.48
CA HIS A 216 2.34 6.61 5.46
C HIS A 216 3.23 7.72 6.01
N PHE A 217 2.98 8.95 5.56
CA PHE A 217 3.72 10.14 6.00
C PHE A 217 3.64 10.41 7.50
N SER A 218 2.58 9.96 8.19
CA SER A 218 2.43 10.17 9.63
C SER A 218 3.47 9.39 10.44
N TYR A 219 3.66 8.10 10.15
CA TYR A 219 4.67 7.29 10.84
C TYR A 219 6.07 7.41 10.24
N LEU A 220 6.23 8.02 9.06
CA LEU A 220 7.56 8.34 8.53
C LEU A 220 8.31 9.33 9.44
N VAL A 221 7.60 10.28 10.07
CA VAL A 221 8.23 11.26 10.99
C VAL A 221 8.92 10.58 12.17
N PRO A 222 8.25 9.77 13.01
CA PRO A 222 8.93 9.07 14.10
C PRO A 222 10.00 8.12 13.57
N VAL A 223 9.78 7.40 12.46
CA VAL A 223 10.80 6.51 11.90
C VAL A 223 12.07 7.29 11.54
N MET A 224 11.93 8.49 10.99
CA MET A 224 13.07 9.37 10.69
C MET A 224 13.80 9.81 11.96
N VAL A 225 13.07 10.20 13.00
CA VAL A 225 13.67 10.62 14.28
C VAL A 225 14.42 9.46 14.94
N PHE A 226 13.82 8.28 14.98
CA PHE A 226 14.44 7.10 15.61
C PHE A 226 15.64 6.56 14.83
N PHE A 227 15.50 6.41 13.52
CA PHE A 227 16.45 5.63 12.72
C PHE A 227 17.35 6.47 11.82
N GLY A 228 17.00 7.74 11.57
CA GLY A 228 17.70 8.64 10.65
C GLY A 228 17.04 8.75 9.28
N ILE A 229 17.76 9.33 8.33
CA ILE A 229 17.33 9.57 6.95
C ILE A 229 18.08 8.59 6.03
N GLY A 230 17.39 8.00 5.06
CA GLY A 230 17.97 7.13 4.04
C GLY A 230 17.27 5.78 3.88
N ASP A 231 17.96 4.86 3.19
CA ASP A 231 17.42 3.55 2.81
C ASP A 231 16.96 2.70 4.00
N HIS A 232 17.65 2.78 5.14
CA HIS A 232 17.33 2.00 6.34
C HIS A 232 15.99 2.43 6.96
N ALA A 233 15.76 3.74 7.10
CA ALA A 233 14.51 4.28 7.62
C ALA A 233 13.35 4.01 6.66
N GLY A 234 13.58 4.15 5.36
CA GLY A 234 12.63 3.73 4.33
C GLY A 234 12.24 2.25 4.46
N ALA A 235 13.22 1.37 4.70
CA ALA A 235 13.00 -0.06 4.81
C ALA A 235 12.18 -0.40 6.06
N ILE A 236 12.47 0.24 7.20
CA ILE A 236 11.69 0.06 8.44
C ILE A 236 10.24 0.51 8.24
N ALA A 237 10.01 1.70 7.67
CA ALA A 237 8.68 2.19 7.37
C ALA A 237 7.93 1.23 6.43
N THR A 238 8.63 0.70 5.43
CA THR A 238 8.11 -0.32 4.53
C THR A 238 7.76 -1.62 5.23
N ILE A 239 8.59 -2.06 6.18
CA ILE A 239 8.34 -3.28 6.94
C ILE A 239 7.08 -3.14 7.79
N ILE A 240 6.91 -2.00 8.48
CA ILE A 240 5.72 -1.69 9.27
C ILE A 240 4.48 -1.73 8.38
N PHE A 241 4.56 -1.15 7.19
CA PHE A 241 3.43 -1.07 6.26
C PHE A 241 3.06 -2.40 5.60
N ALA A 242 4.05 -3.22 5.23
CA ALA A 242 3.82 -4.47 4.51
C ALA A 242 3.46 -5.65 5.42
N THR A 243 3.77 -5.59 6.71
CA THR A 243 3.51 -6.69 7.67
C THR A 243 2.01 -7.00 7.89
N PRO A 244 1.10 -6.02 8.05
CA PRO A 244 -0.31 -6.29 8.34
C PRO A 244 -1.08 -7.20 7.36
N PRO A 245 -1.00 -7.01 6.02
CA PRO A 245 -1.66 -7.93 5.09
C PRO A 245 -1.13 -9.37 5.22
N MET A 246 0.17 -9.54 5.50
CA MET A 246 0.77 -10.87 5.71
C MET A 246 0.22 -11.56 6.95
N VAL A 247 0.09 -10.83 8.06
CA VAL A 247 -0.50 -11.37 9.31
C VAL A 247 -1.92 -11.84 9.06
N ARG A 248 -2.74 -10.99 8.42
CA ARG A 248 -4.16 -11.29 8.14
C ARG A 248 -4.32 -12.51 7.22
N LEU A 249 -3.55 -12.58 6.14
CA LEU A 249 -3.64 -13.69 5.19
C LEU A 249 -3.11 -15.00 5.77
N THR A 250 -2.11 -14.94 6.66
CA THR A 250 -1.66 -16.10 7.43
C THR A 250 -2.77 -16.63 8.35
N VAL A 251 -3.38 -15.76 9.16
CA VAL A 251 -4.47 -16.15 10.07
C VAL A 251 -5.66 -16.72 9.27
N LEU A 252 -6.04 -16.06 8.18
CA LEU A 252 -7.13 -16.51 7.32
C LEU A 252 -6.84 -17.87 6.68
N GLY A 253 -5.64 -18.05 6.13
CA GLY A 253 -5.22 -19.32 5.52
C GLY A 253 -5.24 -20.47 6.51
N LEU A 254 -4.73 -20.26 7.73
CA LEU A 254 -4.73 -21.28 8.78
C LEU A 254 -6.15 -21.63 9.27
N LYS A 255 -7.06 -20.65 9.32
CA LYS A 255 -8.47 -20.86 9.70
C LYS A 255 -9.30 -21.54 8.61
N ARG A 256 -8.88 -21.45 7.34
CA ARG A 256 -9.54 -22.12 6.20
C ARG A 256 -9.19 -23.60 6.07
N VAL A 257 -8.17 -24.08 6.78
CA VAL A 257 -7.82 -25.51 6.78
C VAL A 257 -8.97 -26.31 7.39
N SER A 258 -9.37 -27.39 6.71
CA SER A 258 -10.52 -28.18 7.12
C SER A 258 -10.27 -28.88 8.46
N PRO A 259 -11.28 -29.01 9.34
CA PRO A 259 -11.14 -29.74 10.60
C PRO A 259 -10.70 -31.19 10.40
N GLU A 260 -11.15 -31.85 9.33
CA GLU A 260 -10.83 -33.24 9.02
C GLU A 260 -9.33 -33.41 8.72
N THR A 261 -8.72 -32.42 8.07
CA THR A 261 -7.28 -32.41 7.78
C THR A 261 -6.48 -32.29 9.10
N LEU A 262 -6.98 -31.48 10.03
CA LEU A 262 -6.39 -31.33 11.37
C LEU A 262 -6.52 -32.62 12.18
N GLU A 263 -7.71 -33.23 12.20
CA GLU A 263 -8.00 -34.47 12.89
C GLU A 263 -7.17 -35.64 12.34
N ALA A 264 -7.04 -35.77 11.02
CA ALA A 264 -6.17 -36.78 10.41
C ALA A 264 -4.70 -36.62 10.84
N GLY A 265 -4.21 -35.38 10.94
CA GLY A 265 -2.88 -35.09 11.47
C GLY A 265 -2.71 -35.50 12.93
N MET A 266 -3.71 -35.23 13.77
CA MET A 266 -3.73 -35.62 15.19
C MET A 266 -3.79 -37.15 15.35
N MET A 267 -4.63 -37.84 14.59
CA MET A 267 -4.74 -39.31 14.58
C MET A 267 -3.46 -40.01 14.11
N SER A 268 -2.65 -39.32 13.29
CA SER A 268 -1.33 -39.79 12.85
C SER A 268 -0.23 -39.60 13.90
N GLY A 269 -0.54 -39.07 15.09
CA GLY A 269 0.41 -38.85 16.18
C GLY A 269 1.25 -37.58 16.05
N CYS A 270 0.84 -36.59 15.23
CA CYS A 270 1.57 -35.32 15.12
C CYS A 270 1.55 -34.53 16.44
N SER A 271 2.72 -34.11 16.94
CA SER A 271 2.81 -33.11 17.99
C SER A 271 2.30 -31.74 17.52
N ASN A 272 1.97 -30.81 18.42
CA ASN A 272 1.52 -29.45 18.04
C ASN A 272 2.48 -28.71 17.10
N PHE A 273 3.78 -28.94 17.24
CA PHE A 273 4.79 -28.39 16.33
C PHE A 273 4.73 -29.07 14.97
N GLN A 274 4.68 -30.41 14.94
CA GLN A 274 4.56 -31.17 13.70
C GLN A 274 3.26 -30.86 12.96
N LEU A 275 2.14 -30.73 13.68
CA LEU A 275 0.84 -30.38 13.12
C LEU A 275 0.89 -29.00 12.45
N MET A 276 1.54 -28.02 13.08
CA MET A 276 1.71 -26.68 12.49
C MET A 276 2.57 -26.72 11.21
N TYR A 277 3.78 -27.28 11.28
CA TYR A 277 4.75 -27.18 10.19
C TYR A 277 4.59 -28.21 9.08
N LYS A 278 3.99 -29.38 9.38
CA LYS A 278 3.80 -30.48 8.40
C LYS A 278 2.38 -30.57 7.86
N VAL A 279 1.36 -30.05 8.56
CA VAL A 279 -0.04 -30.15 8.13
C VAL A 279 -0.62 -28.77 7.83
N LEU A 280 -0.69 -27.88 8.82
CA LEU A 280 -1.38 -26.58 8.69
C LEU A 280 -0.71 -25.64 7.68
N ILE A 281 0.58 -25.31 7.87
CA ILE A 281 1.30 -24.38 6.98
C ILE A 281 1.35 -24.91 5.54
N PRO A 282 1.68 -26.20 5.28
CA PRO A 282 1.67 -26.74 3.93
C PRO A 282 0.28 -26.73 3.27
N THR A 283 -0.78 -26.96 4.04
CA THR A 283 -2.17 -26.92 3.53
C THR A 283 -2.61 -25.48 3.24
N ALA A 284 -2.26 -24.53 4.12
CA ALA A 284 -2.55 -23.10 3.98
C ALA A 284 -1.59 -22.36 3.04
N ARG A 285 -0.63 -23.05 2.40
CA ARG A 285 0.46 -22.44 1.62
C ARG A 285 -0.03 -21.43 0.58
N ARG A 286 -1.18 -21.70 -0.05
CA ARG A 286 -1.71 -20.85 -1.11
C ARG A 286 -2.12 -19.48 -0.58
N ASP A 287 -2.84 -19.43 0.54
CA ASP A 287 -3.23 -18.16 1.18
C ASP A 287 -2.00 -17.41 1.73
N ILE A 288 -1.04 -18.13 2.32
CA ILE A 288 0.23 -17.56 2.79
C ILE A 288 1.02 -16.94 1.63
N LEU A 289 1.08 -17.62 0.47
CA LEU A 289 1.78 -17.14 -0.72
C LEU A 289 1.06 -15.95 -1.39
N ILE A 290 -0.28 -15.87 -1.30
CA ILE A 290 -1.01 -14.64 -1.65
C ILE A 290 -0.59 -13.50 -0.72
N GLY A 291 -0.36 -13.79 0.57
CA GLY A 291 0.22 -12.84 1.53
C GLY A 291 1.59 -12.33 1.12
N VAL A 292 2.50 -13.21 0.72
CA VAL A 292 3.84 -12.84 0.21
C VAL A 292 3.71 -11.88 -0.97
N ASN A 293 2.78 -12.16 -1.88
CA ASN A 293 2.55 -11.30 -3.03
C ASN A 293 2.10 -9.88 -2.60
N GLN A 294 1.17 -9.80 -1.64
CA GLN A 294 0.75 -8.51 -1.09
C GLN A 294 1.91 -7.78 -0.41
N VAL A 295 2.78 -8.47 0.32
CA VAL A 295 3.97 -7.87 0.93
C VAL A 295 4.85 -7.24 -0.13
N ILE A 296 5.18 -7.96 -1.20
CA ILE A 296 6.03 -7.45 -2.30
C ILE A 296 5.40 -6.20 -2.92
N MET A 297 4.09 -6.25 -3.21
CA MET A 297 3.35 -5.13 -3.75
C MET A 297 3.38 -3.90 -2.84
N GLN A 298 3.15 -4.08 -1.54
CA GLN A 298 3.23 -2.98 -0.56
C GLN A 298 4.65 -2.44 -0.43
N CYS A 299 5.68 -3.29 -0.52
CA CYS A 299 7.07 -2.84 -0.49
C CYS A 299 7.43 -1.94 -1.67
N LEU A 300 6.95 -2.26 -2.87
CA LEU A 300 7.19 -1.45 -4.06
C LEU A 300 6.43 -0.13 -4.04
N ALA A 301 5.17 -0.14 -3.61
CA ALA A 301 4.39 1.08 -3.43
C ALA A 301 5.06 2.01 -2.41
N MET A 302 5.53 1.45 -1.29
CA MET A 302 6.19 2.21 -0.23
C MET A 302 7.60 2.66 -0.61
N ALA A 303 8.31 1.98 -1.51
CA ALA A 303 9.63 2.42 -1.97
C ALA A 303 9.60 3.82 -2.61
N VAL A 304 8.47 4.22 -3.20
CA VAL A 304 8.27 5.59 -3.71
C VAL A 304 8.03 6.60 -2.58
N ILE A 305 7.25 6.23 -1.57
CA ILE A 305 7.01 7.11 -0.41
C ILE A 305 8.29 7.24 0.44
N ALA A 306 9.09 6.18 0.53
CA ALA A 306 10.35 6.17 1.25
C ALA A 306 11.39 7.16 0.68
N SER A 307 11.27 7.56 -0.59
CA SER A 307 12.21 8.53 -1.16
C SER A 307 12.06 9.95 -0.58
N PHE A 308 10.91 10.27 0.03
CA PHE A 308 10.72 11.53 0.76
C PHE A 308 11.63 11.65 1.99
N ILE A 309 12.08 10.52 2.52
CA ILE A 309 13.02 10.47 3.64
C ILE A 309 14.42 10.02 3.18
N GLY A 310 14.75 10.27 1.91
CA GLY A 310 16.09 10.08 1.37
C GLY A 310 16.44 8.66 0.92
N ALA A 311 15.47 7.74 0.83
CA ALA A 311 15.72 6.44 0.21
C ALA A 311 16.02 6.60 -1.30
N LYS A 312 17.04 5.89 -1.78
CA LYS A 312 17.51 5.96 -3.17
C LYS A 312 16.72 5.06 -4.10
N GLY A 313 16.74 5.37 -5.39
CA GLY A 313 16.15 4.55 -6.46
C GLY A 313 15.12 5.30 -7.29
N LEU A 314 14.29 4.54 -8.02
CA LEU A 314 13.28 5.10 -8.94
C LEU A 314 12.32 6.08 -8.25
N GLY A 315 11.94 5.82 -6.99
CA GLY A 315 11.08 6.70 -6.21
C GLY A 315 11.64 8.11 -6.05
N PHE A 316 12.95 8.23 -5.82
CA PHE A 316 13.62 9.53 -5.66
C PHE A 316 13.64 10.30 -6.97
N ASN A 317 13.97 9.64 -8.08
CA ASN A 317 13.94 10.26 -9.40
C ASN A 317 12.52 10.71 -9.76
N LEU A 318 11.51 9.90 -9.43
CA LEU A 318 10.11 10.24 -9.61
C LEU A 318 9.70 11.47 -8.82
N LEU A 319 10.15 11.58 -7.56
CA LEU A 319 9.93 12.76 -6.73
C LEU A 319 10.55 14.03 -7.34
N LEU A 320 11.76 13.93 -7.93
CA LEU A 320 12.38 15.06 -8.61
C LEU A 320 11.60 15.47 -9.87
N SER A 321 11.16 14.51 -10.68
CA SER A 321 10.34 14.78 -11.87
C SER A 321 8.97 15.36 -11.50
N LEU A 322 8.38 14.91 -10.39
CA LEU A 322 7.15 15.44 -9.80
C LEU A 322 7.30 16.93 -9.42
N ASN A 323 8.31 17.25 -8.62
CA ASN A 323 8.54 18.62 -8.16
C ASN A 323 8.92 19.56 -9.32
N GLY A 324 9.54 19.03 -10.37
CA GLY A 324 9.86 19.77 -11.59
C GLY A 324 8.73 19.83 -12.63
N LEU A 325 7.55 19.24 -12.36
CA LEU A 325 6.43 19.11 -13.29
C LEU A 325 6.81 18.47 -14.65
N ARG A 326 7.80 17.57 -14.65
CA ARG A 326 8.31 16.86 -15.84
C ARG A 326 7.53 15.57 -16.06
N ILE A 327 6.38 15.67 -16.71
CA ILE A 327 5.40 14.58 -16.79
C ILE A 327 5.92 13.41 -17.63
N GLY A 328 6.51 13.71 -18.79
CA GLY A 328 7.09 12.68 -19.65
C GLY A 328 8.12 11.82 -18.92
N GLU A 329 8.99 12.45 -18.13
CA GLU A 329 10.03 11.78 -17.34
C GLU A 329 9.42 10.96 -16.20
N ALA A 330 8.43 11.52 -15.49
CA ALA A 330 7.73 10.84 -14.42
C ALA A 330 6.92 9.63 -14.89
N ILE A 331 6.27 9.70 -16.06
CA ILE A 331 5.57 8.55 -16.65
C ILE A 331 6.58 7.47 -17.04
N GLU A 332 7.71 7.82 -17.64
CA GLU A 332 8.76 6.86 -18.02
C GLU A 332 9.31 6.10 -16.79
N GLN A 333 9.63 6.82 -15.72
CA GLN A 333 10.08 6.24 -14.45
C GLN A 333 8.96 5.43 -13.77
N GLY A 334 7.71 5.89 -13.87
CA GLY A 334 6.53 5.19 -13.38
C GLY A 334 6.30 3.84 -14.04
N ILE A 335 6.44 3.78 -15.37
CA ILE A 335 6.40 2.53 -16.14
C ILE A 335 7.49 1.57 -15.65
N CYS A 336 8.70 2.07 -15.37
CA CYS A 336 9.79 1.24 -14.83
C CYS A 336 9.42 0.59 -13.49
N ILE A 337 8.84 1.37 -12.56
CA ILE A 337 8.39 0.85 -11.26
C ILE A 337 7.33 -0.25 -11.44
N VAL A 338 6.37 -0.03 -12.35
CA VAL A 338 5.29 -0.99 -12.63
C VAL A 338 5.81 -2.25 -13.28
N LEU A 339 6.78 -2.16 -14.21
CA LEU A 339 7.39 -3.33 -14.82
C LEU A 339 8.12 -4.20 -13.79
N ILE A 340 8.84 -3.58 -12.84
CA ILE A 340 9.46 -4.30 -11.73
C ILE A 340 8.38 -4.99 -10.88
N ALA A 341 7.32 -4.25 -10.53
CA ALA A 341 6.23 -4.77 -9.72
C ALA A 341 5.54 -5.98 -10.36
N VAL A 342 5.15 -5.85 -11.63
CA VAL A 342 4.46 -6.91 -12.37
C VAL A 342 5.38 -8.13 -12.55
N VAL A 343 6.69 -7.95 -12.80
CA VAL A 343 7.61 -9.09 -12.90
C VAL A 343 7.73 -9.81 -11.56
N LEU A 344 7.95 -9.09 -10.46
CA LEU A 344 8.07 -9.69 -9.14
C LEU A 344 6.77 -10.38 -8.69
N ASP A 345 5.61 -9.77 -8.93
CA ASP A 345 4.28 -10.34 -8.69
C ASP A 345 4.09 -11.66 -9.44
N ARG A 346 4.26 -11.62 -10.77
CA ARG A 346 4.03 -12.81 -11.63
C ARG A 346 5.02 -13.93 -11.32
N MET A 347 6.28 -13.61 -11.03
CA MET A 347 7.27 -14.60 -10.62
C MET A 347 6.93 -15.22 -9.26
N SER A 348 6.51 -14.42 -8.28
CA SER A 348 6.15 -14.91 -6.95
C SER A 348 4.91 -15.80 -7.01
N LEU A 349 3.88 -15.42 -7.75
CA LEU A 349 2.69 -16.22 -8.00
C LEU A 349 2.99 -17.51 -8.79
N ALA A 350 3.88 -17.45 -9.77
CA ALA A 350 4.28 -18.64 -10.51
C ALA A 350 5.05 -19.64 -9.63
N TRP A 351 5.94 -19.13 -8.77
CA TRP A 351 6.65 -19.94 -7.78
C TRP A 351 5.68 -20.57 -6.79
N ALA A 352 4.72 -19.81 -6.29
CA ALA A 352 3.68 -20.25 -5.37
C ALA A 352 2.83 -21.42 -5.91
N ASN A 353 2.48 -21.39 -7.20
CA ASN A 353 1.62 -22.38 -7.83
C ASN A 353 2.37 -23.62 -8.35
N LYS A 354 3.70 -23.59 -8.35
CA LYS A 354 4.50 -24.69 -8.90
C LYS A 354 4.48 -25.89 -7.96
N LYS A 355 3.83 -26.97 -8.39
CA LYS A 355 3.86 -28.26 -7.66
C LYS A 355 5.28 -28.84 -7.73
N THR A 356 5.86 -29.13 -6.57
CA THR A 356 7.11 -29.88 -6.46
C THR A 356 6.82 -31.37 -6.51
N ASP A 357 7.43 -32.07 -7.46
CA ASP A 357 7.40 -33.53 -7.50
C ASP A 357 8.52 -34.06 -6.60
N TYR A 358 8.13 -34.58 -5.43
CA TYR A 358 9.08 -35.08 -4.43
C TYR A 358 9.64 -36.47 -4.78
N PHE A 359 9.01 -37.19 -5.71
CA PHE A 359 9.34 -38.58 -6.04
C PHE A 359 10.14 -38.71 -7.34
N ALA A 360 10.48 -37.59 -7.99
CA ALA A 360 11.27 -37.58 -9.20
C ALA A 360 12.76 -37.85 -8.90
N ASP A 361 13.22 -39.06 -9.19
CA ASP A 361 14.64 -39.44 -9.08
C ASP A 361 15.45 -38.95 -10.30
N LEU A 362 15.69 -37.65 -10.33
CA LEU A 362 16.40 -36.97 -11.42
C LEU A 362 17.91 -36.94 -11.16
N THR A 363 18.70 -37.30 -12.18
CA THR A 363 20.17 -37.11 -12.20
C THR A 363 20.55 -35.66 -11.87
N PHE A 364 21.71 -35.44 -11.23
CA PHE A 364 22.21 -34.12 -10.82
C PHE A 364 22.06 -33.02 -11.91
N PHE A 365 22.42 -33.35 -13.16
CA PHE A 365 22.30 -32.44 -14.31
C PHE A 365 20.85 -32.06 -14.65
N LYS A 366 19.90 -33.00 -14.55
CA LYS A 366 18.48 -32.72 -14.79
C LYS A 366 17.88 -31.92 -13.64
N ARG A 367 18.28 -32.20 -12.40
CA ARG A 367 17.84 -31.47 -11.20
C ARG A 367 18.32 -30.02 -11.20
N HIS A 368 19.59 -29.78 -11.53
CA HIS A 368 20.21 -28.45 -11.51
C HIS A 368 20.34 -27.79 -12.89
N LYS A 369 19.65 -28.31 -13.92
CA LYS A 369 19.73 -27.82 -15.32
C LYS A 369 19.71 -26.29 -15.42
N TYR A 370 18.76 -25.65 -14.75
CA TYR A 370 18.61 -24.19 -14.80
C TYR A 370 19.69 -23.44 -14.02
N SER A 371 20.21 -24.00 -12.92
CA SER A 371 21.32 -23.39 -12.18
C SER A 371 22.63 -23.49 -12.96
N LEU A 372 22.85 -24.61 -13.66
CA LEU A 372 24.00 -24.78 -14.57
C LEU A 372 23.89 -23.84 -15.77
N LEU A 373 22.70 -23.73 -16.37
CA LEU A 373 22.45 -22.77 -17.45
C LEU A 373 22.68 -21.33 -16.99
N PHE A 374 22.30 -20.98 -15.76
CA PHE A 374 22.59 -19.66 -15.19
C PHE A 374 24.09 -19.41 -15.07
N LEU A 375 24.86 -20.39 -14.61
CA LEU A 375 26.32 -20.29 -14.51
C LEU A 375 26.96 -20.08 -15.90
N VAL A 376 26.50 -20.82 -16.92
CA VAL A 376 26.94 -20.63 -18.31
C VAL A 376 26.60 -19.23 -18.81
N ILE A 377 25.39 -18.73 -18.54
CA ILE A 377 24.96 -17.37 -18.89
C ILE A 377 25.81 -16.32 -18.17
N LEU A 378 26.12 -16.53 -16.90
CA LEU A 378 26.95 -15.62 -16.12
C LEU A 378 28.35 -15.52 -16.74
N VAL A 379 29.00 -16.64 -17.01
CA VAL A 379 30.32 -16.66 -17.64
C VAL A 379 30.26 -16.04 -19.04
N ALA A 380 29.30 -16.47 -19.88
CA ALA A 380 29.16 -15.96 -21.24
C ALA A 380 28.85 -14.46 -21.28
N GLY A 381 27.98 -13.97 -20.39
CA GLY A 381 27.62 -12.57 -20.29
C GLY A 381 28.75 -11.70 -19.73
N SER A 382 29.53 -12.21 -18.78
CA SER A 382 30.76 -11.55 -18.31
C SER A 382 31.81 -11.46 -19.42
N VAL A 383 32.00 -12.52 -20.21
CA VAL A 383 32.88 -12.50 -21.38
C VAL A 383 32.37 -11.51 -22.43
N LEU A 384 31.07 -11.49 -22.70
CA LEU A 384 30.44 -10.56 -23.65
C LEU A 384 30.60 -9.11 -23.21
N ALA A 385 30.45 -8.84 -21.92
CA ALA A 385 30.71 -7.52 -21.35
C ALA A 385 32.19 -7.14 -21.48
N TYR A 386 33.12 -8.06 -21.22
CA TYR A 386 34.55 -7.83 -21.41
C TYR A 386 34.90 -7.53 -22.88
N VAL A 387 34.31 -8.28 -23.82
CA VAL A 387 34.43 -8.02 -25.26
C VAL A 387 33.86 -6.65 -25.64
N GLY A 388 32.74 -6.24 -25.03
CA GLY A 388 32.14 -4.92 -25.22
C GLY A 388 33.10 -3.76 -24.95
N THR A 389 34.05 -3.92 -24.03
CA THR A 389 35.07 -2.91 -23.72
C THR A 389 36.00 -2.65 -24.91
N PHE A 390 36.20 -3.63 -25.80
CA PHE A 390 36.99 -3.45 -27.03
C PHE A 390 36.22 -2.74 -28.14
N PHE A 391 34.88 -2.83 -28.16
CA PHE A 391 34.01 -2.19 -29.15
C PHE A 391 33.67 -0.74 -28.77
N PHE A 392 33.44 -0.47 -27.48
CA PHE A 392 33.10 0.85 -26.95
C PHE A 392 34.31 1.54 -26.30
N ARG A 393 35.42 1.70 -27.04
CA ARG A 393 36.70 2.21 -26.48
C ARG A 393 36.65 3.66 -25.99
N GLU A 394 35.84 4.50 -26.63
CA GLU A 394 35.77 5.95 -26.36
C GLU A 394 34.48 6.35 -25.60
N GLY A 395 33.70 5.39 -25.11
CA GLY A 395 32.39 5.64 -24.51
C GLY A 395 32.00 4.64 -23.41
N PHE A 396 30.71 4.59 -23.10
CA PHE A 396 30.18 3.65 -22.11
C PHE A 396 29.96 2.28 -22.74
N ASN A 397 30.36 1.23 -22.04
CA ASN A 397 30.06 -0.12 -22.46
C ASN A 397 28.58 -0.44 -22.20
N TYR A 398 27.74 -0.19 -23.21
CA TYR A 398 26.30 -0.46 -23.17
C TYR A 398 25.95 -1.93 -22.91
N LEU A 399 26.88 -2.87 -23.08
CA LEU A 399 26.68 -4.29 -22.76
C LEU A 399 26.95 -4.61 -21.28
N TYR A 400 27.68 -3.73 -20.59
CA TYR A 400 28.00 -3.82 -19.17
C TYR A 400 26.99 -3.04 -18.33
N ILE A 401 26.86 -1.73 -18.57
CA ILE A 401 25.87 -0.88 -17.89
C ILE A 401 25.42 0.24 -18.82
N VAL A 402 24.12 0.51 -18.84
CA VAL A 402 23.58 1.70 -19.50
C VAL A 402 23.50 2.81 -18.45
N PRO A 403 24.30 3.89 -18.58
CA PRO A 403 24.29 4.96 -17.60
C PRO A 403 22.94 5.66 -17.52
N HIS A 404 22.67 6.25 -16.35
CA HIS A 404 21.44 7.00 -16.15
C HIS A 404 21.31 8.16 -17.15
N ASN A 405 20.12 8.33 -17.73
CA ASN A 405 19.77 9.35 -18.73
C ASN A 405 20.56 9.30 -20.06
N LYS A 406 21.29 8.21 -20.33
CA LYS A 406 21.96 7.97 -21.64
C LYS A 406 21.29 6.85 -22.45
N GLY A 407 20.11 6.41 -22.03
CA GLY A 407 19.28 5.47 -22.76
C GLY A 407 18.44 6.14 -23.85
N ILE A 408 17.67 5.32 -24.57
CA ILE A 408 16.57 5.81 -25.42
C ILE A 408 15.48 6.33 -24.50
N THR A 409 14.90 7.50 -24.79
CA THR A 409 13.83 8.09 -23.96
C THR A 409 12.58 8.32 -24.81
N ILE A 410 11.40 8.08 -24.21
CA ILE A 410 10.11 8.43 -24.82
C ILE A 410 9.50 9.65 -24.10
N LYS A 411 10.21 10.23 -23.12
CA LYS A 411 9.72 11.36 -22.31
C LYS A 411 9.20 12.52 -23.15
N ASP A 412 9.87 12.87 -24.26
CA ASP A 412 9.47 14.01 -25.09
C ASP A 412 8.17 13.72 -25.85
N THR A 413 8.02 12.49 -26.37
CA THR A 413 6.76 12.06 -27.01
C THR A 413 5.61 12.01 -26.01
N LEU A 414 5.85 11.51 -24.80
CA LEU A 414 4.85 11.49 -23.74
C LEU A 414 4.47 12.92 -23.34
N GLN A 415 5.44 13.81 -23.19
CA GLN A 415 5.22 15.21 -22.85
C GLN A 415 4.37 15.90 -23.93
N HIS A 416 4.74 15.77 -25.20
CA HIS A 416 3.95 16.31 -26.31
C HIS A 416 2.52 15.76 -26.36
N GLY A 417 2.32 14.49 -26.00
CA GLY A 417 0.99 13.91 -25.88
C GLY A 417 0.15 14.57 -24.79
N VAL A 418 0.75 14.87 -23.64
CA VAL A 418 0.06 15.58 -22.54
C VAL A 418 -0.19 17.04 -22.90
N ASP A 419 0.79 17.72 -23.49
CA ASP A 419 0.66 19.10 -23.98
C ASP A 419 -0.49 19.20 -25.00
N TRP A 420 -0.59 18.26 -25.94
CA TRP A 420 -1.69 18.19 -26.91
C TRP A 420 -3.06 18.05 -26.25
N ILE A 421 -3.19 17.20 -25.22
CA ILE A 421 -4.45 17.05 -24.46
C ILE A 421 -4.80 18.37 -23.80
N TRP A 422 -3.84 19.01 -23.16
CA TRP A 422 -4.05 20.29 -22.49
C TRP A 422 -4.47 21.36 -23.48
N ASP A 423 -3.70 21.58 -24.56
CA ASP A 423 -4.00 22.58 -25.60
C ASP A 423 -5.39 22.36 -26.24
N THR A 424 -5.76 21.09 -26.47
CA THR A 424 -7.02 20.75 -27.14
C THR A 424 -8.24 20.90 -26.22
N PHE A 425 -8.13 20.49 -24.95
CA PHE A 425 -9.28 20.36 -24.05
C PHE A 425 -9.30 21.38 -22.90
N PHE A 426 -8.34 22.31 -22.83
CA PHE A 426 -8.18 23.24 -21.70
C PHE A 426 -9.47 23.94 -21.28
N PHE A 427 -10.20 24.55 -22.23
CA PHE A 427 -11.41 25.30 -21.91
C PHE A 427 -12.54 24.43 -21.39
N THR A 428 -12.72 23.24 -21.95
CA THR A 428 -13.72 22.25 -21.49
C THR A 428 -13.37 21.74 -20.10
N LEU A 429 -12.10 21.40 -19.87
CA LEU A 429 -11.62 20.92 -18.58
C LEU A 429 -11.73 22.01 -17.50
N LYS A 430 -11.40 23.26 -17.83
CA LYS A 430 -11.56 24.39 -16.93
C LYS A 430 -13.03 24.65 -16.60
N GLY A 431 -13.93 24.56 -17.57
CA GLY A 431 -15.37 24.69 -17.36
C GLY A 431 -15.90 23.62 -16.40
N PHE A 432 -15.51 22.36 -16.60
CA PHE A 432 -15.83 21.27 -15.69
C PHE A 432 -15.24 21.48 -14.29
N ASN A 433 -13.99 21.95 -14.20
CA ASN A 433 -13.33 22.23 -12.93
C ASN A 433 -14.11 23.27 -12.12
N VAL A 434 -14.45 24.40 -12.74
CA VAL A 434 -15.22 25.47 -12.09
C VAL A 434 -16.60 24.97 -11.68
N PHE A 435 -17.29 24.20 -12.53
CA PHE A 435 -18.55 23.57 -12.19
C PHE A 435 -18.43 22.68 -10.95
N LEU A 436 -17.43 21.79 -10.93
CA LEU A 436 -17.25 20.83 -9.84
C LEU A 436 -16.90 21.54 -8.52
N ILE A 437 -16.03 22.56 -8.55
CA ILE A 437 -15.69 23.36 -7.36
C ILE A 437 -16.90 24.15 -6.87
N GLN A 438 -17.55 24.92 -7.74
CA GLN A 438 -18.60 25.87 -7.33
C GLN A 438 -19.93 25.22 -7.00
N GLN A 439 -20.35 24.22 -7.79
CA GLN A 439 -21.68 23.63 -7.66
C GLN A 439 -21.71 22.42 -6.73
N ILE A 440 -20.57 21.76 -6.52
CA ILE A 440 -20.52 20.50 -5.77
C ILE A 440 -19.60 20.61 -4.56
N LEU A 441 -18.30 20.83 -4.75
CA LEU A 441 -17.32 20.73 -3.65
C LEU A 441 -17.45 21.85 -2.62
N MET A 442 -17.57 23.12 -3.03
CA MET A 442 -17.69 24.24 -2.09
C MET A 442 -18.98 24.19 -1.25
N PRO A 443 -20.18 23.95 -1.84
CA PRO A 443 -21.39 23.76 -1.05
C PRO A 443 -21.28 22.60 -0.06
N MET A 444 -20.64 21.51 -0.48
CA MET A 444 -20.47 20.35 0.40
C MET A 444 -19.45 20.61 1.52
N LYS A 445 -18.33 21.29 1.22
CA LYS A 445 -17.34 21.75 2.22
C LYS A 445 -18.01 22.68 3.23
N ALA A 446 -18.81 23.63 2.78
CA ALA A 446 -19.58 24.52 3.64
C ALA A 446 -20.59 23.75 4.51
N ALA A 447 -21.29 22.76 3.94
CA ALA A 447 -22.19 21.90 4.68
C ALA A 447 -21.45 21.17 5.82
N TYR A 448 -20.30 20.55 5.54
CA TYR A 448 -19.50 19.86 6.56
C TYR A 448 -19.01 20.81 7.66
N LEU A 449 -18.46 21.97 7.29
CA LEU A 449 -17.97 22.96 8.27
C LEU A 449 -19.10 23.57 9.10
N SER A 450 -20.31 23.66 8.54
CA SER A 450 -21.52 24.12 9.23
C SER A 450 -22.15 23.08 10.16
N MET A 451 -21.58 21.87 10.28
CA MET A 451 -22.11 20.88 11.21
C MET A 451 -21.58 21.17 12.63
N PRO A 452 -22.47 21.30 13.64
CA PRO A 452 -22.06 21.25 15.03
C PRO A 452 -21.37 19.91 15.35
N VAL A 453 -20.39 19.92 16.26
CA VAL A 453 -19.74 18.69 16.74
C VAL A 453 -20.77 17.70 17.30
N VAL A 454 -21.72 18.18 18.12
CA VAL A 454 -22.75 17.33 18.73
C VAL A 454 -23.67 16.71 17.68
N ALA A 455 -24.02 17.45 16.63
CA ALA A 455 -24.82 16.93 15.52
C ALA A 455 -24.06 15.84 14.77
N THR A 456 -22.76 16.05 14.51
CA THR A 456 -21.89 15.08 13.84
C THR A 456 -21.74 13.80 14.66
N LEU A 457 -21.56 13.91 15.98
CA LEU A 457 -21.51 12.76 16.90
C LEU A 457 -22.85 12.03 16.95
N ALA A 458 -23.97 12.76 17.07
CA ALA A 458 -25.30 12.15 17.06
C ALA A 458 -25.54 11.35 15.78
N LEU A 459 -25.21 11.92 14.61
CA LEU A 459 -25.36 11.27 13.32
C LEU A 459 -24.47 10.01 13.22
N THR A 460 -23.18 10.13 13.50
CA THR A 460 -22.22 9.03 13.36
C THR A 460 -22.46 7.90 14.38
N MET A 461 -22.71 8.23 15.65
CA MET A 461 -23.06 7.25 16.69
C MET A 461 -24.43 6.61 16.41
N GLY A 462 -25.41 7.39 15.95
CA GLY A 462 -26.73 6.91 15.59
C GLY A 462 -26.68 5.90 14.43
N VAL A 463 -25.90 6.19 13.38
CA VAL A 463 -25.64 5.23 12.28
C VAL A 463 -24.98 3.97 12.82
N GLY A 464 -23.97 4.10 13.68
CA GLY A 464 -23.33 2.97 14.37
C GLY A 464 -24.33 2.13 15.17
N TYR A 465 -25.26 2.76 15.88
CA TYR A 465 -26.29 2.09 16.68
C TYR A 465 -27.29 1.31 15.82
N ILE A 466 -27.78 1.89 14.74
CA ILE A 466 -28.77 1.25 13.83
C ILE A 466 -28.17 0.00 13.15
N ILE A 467 -26.87 0.04 12.84
CA ILE A 467 -26.18 -1.04 12.12
C ILE A 467 -25.69 -2.12 13.08
N GLY A 468 -24.94 -1.75 14.12
CA GLY A 468 -24.21 -2.66 15.00
C GLY A 468 -24.56 -2.59 16.48
N GLY A 469 -25.59 -1.83 16.86
CA GLY A 469 -26.01 -1.63 18.25
C GLY A 469 -25.04 -0.76 19.06
N ILE A 470 -25.17 -0.82 20.39
CA ILE A 470 -24.47 0.07 21.32
C ILE A 470 -22.94 -0.04 21.24
N ARG A 471 -22.40 -1.24 20.99
CA ARG A 471 -20.95 -1.45 20.86
C ARG A 471 -20.39 -0.70 19.66
N SER A 472 -21.05 -0.80 18.50
CA SER A 472 -20.61 -0.10 17.30
C SER A 472 -20.77 1.41 17.44
N ALA A 473 -21.84 1.88 18.10
CA ALA A 473 -22.03 3.29 18.40
C ALA A 473 -20.92 3.85 19.29
N ALA A 474 -20.52 3.10 20.33
CA ALA A 474 -19.45 3.51 21.24
C ALA A 474 -18.08 3.57 20.55
N ILE A 475 -17.76 2.59 19.68
CA ILE A 475 -16.50 2.56 18.94
C ILE A 475 -16.42 3.74 17.95
N VAL A 476 -17.45 3.91 17.11
CA VAL A 476 -17.52 5.02 16.14
C VAL A 476 -17.53 6.37 16.85
N GLY A 477 -18.32 6.50 17.91
CA GLY A 477 -18.37 7.69 18.75
C GLY A 477 -17.03 8.02 19.37
N GLY A 478 -16.31 7.02 19.89
CA GLY A 478 -14.98 7.20 20.48
C GLY A 478 -13.95 7.73 19.47
N PHE A 479 -13.95 7.19 18.24
CA PHE A 479 -13.05 7.68 17.17
C PHE A 479 -13.34 9.12 16.77
N ILE A 480 -14.61 9.47 16.53
CA ILE A 480 -14.99 10.84 16.14
C ILE A 480 -14.83 11.81 17.31
N LEU A 481 -15.13 11.38 18.53
CA LEU A 481 -14.95 12.19 19.74
C LEU A 481 -13.48 12.51 19.98
N PHE A 482 -12.56 11.56 19.75
CA PHE A 482 -11.13 11.84 19.84
C PHE A 482 -10.75 13.01 18.92
N ILE A 483 -11.18 12.96 17.65
CA ILE A 483 -10.90 14.03 16.68
C ILE A 483 -11.50 15.35 17.15
N ALA A 484 -12.74 15.33 17.67
CA ALA A 484 -13.43 16.51 18.19
C ALA A 484 -12.75 17.17 19.39
N LEU A 485 -11.99 16.40 20.17
CA LEU A 485 -11.24 16.89 21.31
C LEU A 485 -9.81 17.36 20.94
N THR A 486 -9.40 17.20 19.69
CA THR A 486 -8.17 17.79 19.14
C THR A 486 -8.42 19.16 18.52
N GLU A 487 -7.37 19.94 18.31
CA GLU A 487 -7.43 21.21 17.58
C GLU A 487 -7.69 21.06 16.07
N TRP A 488 -7.69 19.83 15.55
CA TRP A 488 -7.71 19.53 14.12
C TRP A 488 -9.10 19.22 13.56
N TRP A 489 -10.17 19.50 14.32
CA TRP A 489 -11.55 19.14 13.95
C TRP A 489 -11.97 19.69 12.58
N ASP A 490 -11.76 20.98 12.32
CA ASP A 490 -12.17 21.57 11.03
C ASP A 490 -11.36 21.00 9.86
N ARG A 491 -10.07 20.74 10.07
CA ARG A 491 -9.21 20.08 9.06
C ARG A 491 -9.64 18.63 8.81
N ALA A 492 -10.12 17.94 9.84
CA ALA A 492 -10.72 16.62 9.71
C ALA A 492 -12.03 16.67 8.91
N LEU A 493 -12.89 17.68 9.13
CA LEU A 493 -14.09 17.90 8.31
C LEU A 493 -13.75 18.19 6.84
N ILE A 494 -12.69 18.97 6.57
CA ILE A 494 -12.16 19.19 5.22
C ILE A 494 -11.75 17.86 4.58
N THR A 495 -11.03 17.02 5.31
CA THR A 495 -10.62 15.69 4.82
C THR A 495 -11.83 14.79 4.56
N MET A 496 -12.83 14.81 5.45
CA MET A 496 -14.03 13.97 5.37
C MET A 496 -14.94 14.33 4.20
N TYR A 497 -15.12 15.61 3.85
CA TYR A 497 -15.98 15.97 2.71
C TYR A 497 -15.33 15.50 1.39
N LEU A 498 -14.04 15.75 1.20
CA LEU A 498 -13.37 15.39 -0.05
C LEU A 498 -13.38 13.87 -0.23
N MET A 499 -13.09 13.16 0.85
CA MET A 499 -13.17 11.71 0.92
C MET A 499 -14.58 11.19 0.64
N SER A 500 -15.62 11.72 1.29
CA SER A 500 -16.98 11.18 1.16
C SER A 500 -17.51 11.29 -0.26
N PHE A 501 -17.30 12.44 -0.92
CA PHE A 501 -17.68 12.61 -2.33
C PHE A 501 -16.91 11.66 -3.25
N ALA A 502 -15.59 11.59 -3.10
CA ALA A 502 -14.77 10.72 -3.93
C ALA A 502 -15.11 9.23 -3.75
N VAL A 503 -15.38 8.78 -2.52
CA VAL A 503 -15.79 7.40 -2.23
C VAL A 503 -17.16 7.07 -2.84
N ILE A 504 -18.13 7.99 -2.74
CA ILE A 504 -19.46 7.79 -3.33
C ILE A 504 -19.34 7.64 -4.85
N VAL A 505 -18.65 8.57 -5.51
CA VAL A 505 -18.46 8.52 -6.96
C VAL A 505 -17.69 7.26 -7.39
N SER A 506 -16.60 6.92 -6.69
CA SER A 506 -15.79 5.73 -6.97
C SER A 506 -16.58 4.44 -6.80
N THR A 507 -17.43 4.38 -5.77
CA THR A 507 -18.27 3.20 -5.51
C THR A 507 -19.32 3.05 -6.59
N ILE A 508 -19.98 4.15 -7.01
CA ILE A 508 -20.95 4.13 -8.10
C ILE A 508 -20.29 3.65 -9.39
N ILE A 509 -19.16 4.24 -9.77
CA ILE A 509 -18.43 3.85 -10.99
C ILE A 509 -17.97 2.39 -10.89
N GLY A 510 -17.30 2.02 -9.80
CA GLY A 510 -16.70 0.70 -9.66
C GLY A 510 -17.72 -0.43 -9.57
N VAL A 511 -18.83 -0.23 -8.84
CA VAL A 511 -19.94 -1.21 -8.80
C VAL A 511 -20.58 -1.34 -10.17
N THR A 512 -20.79 -0.24 -10.90
CA THR A 512 -21.39 -0.26 -12.25
C THR A 512 -20.49 -0.99 -13.24
N VAL A 513 -19.23 -0.57 -13.35
CA VAL A 513 -18.25 -1.19 -14.26
C VAL A 513 -18.01 -2.65 -13.89
N GLY A 514 -17.86 -2.95 -12.60
CA GLY A 514 -17.65 -4.31 -12.11
C GLY A 514 -18.83 -5.22 -12.42
N THR A 515 -20.06 -4.73 -12.25
CA THR A 515 -21.28 -5.47 -12.59
C THR A 515 -21.37 -5.78 -14.09
N LEU A 516 -21.09 -4.79 -14.95
CA LEU A 516 -21.12 -4.96 -16.40
C LEU A 516 -20.06 -5.97 -16.86
N CYS A 517 -18.85 -5.88 -16.31
CA CYS A 517 -17.74 -6.74 -16.70
C CYS A 517 -17.85 -8.16 -16.13
N ALA A 518 -18.51 -8.36 -14.99
CA ALA A 518 -18.66 -9.67 -14.34
C ALA A 518 -19.41 -10.69 -15.22
N GLN A 519 -20.29 -10.22 -16.08
CA GLN A 519 -21.18 -11.05 -16.90
C GLN A 519 -20.43 -11.90 -17.94
N ASN A 520 -19.25 -11.47 -18.39
CA ASN A 520 -18.45 -12.19 -19.38
C ASN A 520 -17.02 -12.45 -18.86
N SER A 521 -16.51 -13.66 -19.06
CA SER A 521 -15.18 -14.03 -18.59
C SER A 521 -14.04 -13.28 -19.27
N TYR A 522 -14.21 -12.82 -20.51
CA TYR A 522 -13.20 -12.05 -21.21
C TYR A 522 -13.13 -10.61 -20.67
N THR A 523 -14.28 -9.96 -20.50
CA THR A 523 -14.37 -8.61 -19.92
C THR A 523 -13.92 -8.59 -18.47
N ALA A 524 -14.27 -9.62 -17.68
CA ALA A 524 -13.80 -9.75 -16.31
C ALA A 524 -12.27 -9.84 -16.23
N LYS A 525 -11.64 -10.68 -17.06
CA LYS A 525 -10.17 -10.78 -17.13
C LYS A 525 -9.52 -9.45 -17.55
N PHE A 526 -10.12 -8.77 -18.53
CA PHE A 526 -9.61 -7.49 -19.01
C PHE A 526 -9.71 -6.39 -17.95
N ILE A 527 -10.88 -6.21 -17.32
CA ILE A 527 -11.03 -5.16 -16.30
C ILE A 527 -10.17 -5.44 -15.06
N LEU A 528 -10.02 -6.72 -14.66
CA LEU A 528 -9.13 -7.08 -13.57
C LEU A 528 -7.67 -6.76 -13.91
N LEU A 529 -7.23 -6.96 -15.14
CA LEU A 529 -5.89 -6.54 -15.59
C LEU A 529 -5.72 -5.02 -15.53
N VAL A 530 -6.75 -4.25 -15.92
CA VAL A 530 -6.74 -2.79 -15.79
C VAL A 530 -6.64 -2.41 -14.32
N CYS A 531 -7.47 -3.00 -13.44
CA CYS A 531 -7.41 -2.82 -12.00
C CYS A 531 -6.03 -3.16 -11.41
N ASP A 532 -5.43 -4.29 -11.80
CA ASP A 532 -4.08 -4.70 -11.39
C ASP A 532 -3.07 -3.60 -11.76
N THR A 533 -3.10 -3.16 -13.02
CA THR A 533 -2.19 -2.14 -13.54
C THR A 533 -2.31 -0.84 -12.76
N PHE A 534 -3.54 -0.34 -12.57
CA PHE A 534 -3.78 0.90 -11.83
C PHE A 534 -3.46 0.77 -10.33
N GLN A 535 -3.63 -0.40 -9.73
CA GLN A 535 -3.24 -0.60 -8.33
C GLN A 535 -1.71 -0.62 -8.17
N THR A 536 -0.98 -1.15 -9.16
CA THR A 536 0.48 -1.23 -9.12
C THR A 536 1.17 0.09 -9.43
N PHE A 537 0.48 1.01 -10.12
CA PHE A 537 1.02 2.30 -10.47
C PHE A 537 1.17 3.18 -9.21
N PRO A 538 2.36 3.73 -8.94
CA PRO A 538 2.54 4.67 -7.85
C PRO A 538 1.54 5.82 -7.90
N SER A 539 0.91 6.09 -6.76
CA SER A 539 -0.19 7.04 -6.64
C SER A 539 0.17 8.46 -7.11
N PHE A 540 1.41 8.90 -6.88
CA PHE A 540 1.88 10.22 -7.30
C PHE A 540 1.87 10.43 -8.82
N ILE A 541 2.02 9.36 -9.62
CA ILE A 541 2.04 9.51 -11.07
C ILE A 541 0.66 9.91 -11.59
N TYR A 542 -0.42 9.47 -10.94
CA TYR A 542 -1.77 9.92 -11.28
C TYR A 542 -1.97 11.42 -11.05
N LEU A 543 -1.23 11.97 -10.10
CA LEU A 543 -1.39 13.36 -9.69
C LEU A 543 -0.93 14.31 -10.78
N ILE A 544 0.15 13.97 -11.49
CA ILE A 544 0.83 14.91 -12.40
C ILE A 544 -0.05 15.32 -13.59
N PRO A 545 -0.61 14.38 -14.37
CA PRO A 545 -1.49 14.76 -15.47
C PRO A 545 -2.72 15.50 -14.96
N VAL A 546 -3.25 15.11 -13.79
CA VAL A 546 -4.45 15.74 -13.23
C VAL A 546 -4.16 17.17 -12.77
N ILE A 547 -3.01 17.43 -12.13
CA ILE A 547 -2.58 18.79 -11.76
C ILE A 547 -2.40 19.65 -13.02
N MET A 548 -1.81 19.12 -14.08
CA MET A 548 -1.64 19.89 -15.31
C MET A 548 -2.99 20.25 -15.96
N LEU A 549 -3.93 19.31 -15.99
CA LEU A 549 -5.23 19.49 -16.62
C LEU A 549 -6.20 20.36 -15.80
N PHE A 550 -6.14 20.26 -14.47
CA PHE A 550 -7.11 20.90 -13.56
C PHE A 550 -6.47 21.91 -12.59
N GLY A 551 -5.16 22.13 -12.67
CA GLY A 551 -4.42 23.01 -11.77
C GLY A 551 -4.27 22.45 -10.35
N VAL A 552 -3.77 23.31 -9.47
CA VAL A 552 -3.63 23.04 -8.03
C VAL A 552 -4.98 23.32 -7.34
N THR A 553 -5.88 22.33 -7.32
CA THR A 553 -7.25 22.49 -6.80
C THR A 553 -7.79 21.23 -6.11
N ASP A 554 -8.84 21.39 -5.29
CA ASP A 554 -9.56 20.26 -4.65
C ASP A 554 -10.14 19.27 -5.69
N THR A 555 -10.50 19.75 -6.89
CA THR A 555 -10.92 18.91 -8.02
C THR A 555 -9.82 17.93 -8.43
N SER A 556 -8.58 18.39 -8.51
CA SER A 556 -7.44 17.57 -8.93
C SER A 556 -7.22 16.42 -7.96
N VAL A 557 -7.26 16.72 -6.65
CA VAL A 557 -7.20 15.68 -5.63
C VAL A 557 -8.39 14.74 -5.74
N CYS A 558 -9.60 15.27 -5.86
CA CYS A 558 -10.81 14.45 -5.99
C CYS A 558 -10.74 13.47 -7.17
N ILE A 559 -10.32 13.92 -8.36
CA ILE A 559 -10.21 13.08 -9.56
C ILE A 559 -9.17 11.99 -9.34
N ALA A 560 -8.00 12.34 -8.79
CA ALA A 560 -6.94 11.38 -8.53
C ALA A 560 -7.38 10.32 -7.50
N VAL A 561 -8.11 10.73 -6.46
CA VAL A 561 -8.74 9.85 -5.47
C VAL A 561 -9.77 8.94 -6.13
N ILE A 562 -10.60 9.45 -7.05
CA ILE A 562 -11.61 8.65 -7.75
C ILE A 562 -10.97 7.56 -8.60
N VAL A 563 -9.94 7.90 -9.38
CA VAL A 563 -9.23 6.94 -10.24
C VAL A 563 -8.64 5.81 -9.39
N TYR A 564 -7.99 6.15 -8.27
CA TYR A 564 -7.34 5.17 -7.41
C TYR A 564 -8.35 4.32 -6.60
N ALA A 565 -9.39 4.95 -6.04
CA ALA A 565 -10.37 4.28 -5.17
C ALA A 565 -11.42 3.46 -5.95
N THR A 566 -11.63 3.72 -7.24
CA THR A 566 -12.53 2.92 -8.10
C THR A 566 -12.04 1.48 -8.29
N VAL A 567 -10.73 1.25 -8.20
CA VAL A 567 -10.09 -0.06 -8.41
C VAL A 567 -10.63 -1.14 -7.47
N PRO A 568 -10.59 -1.00 -6.13
CA PRO A 568 -11.14 -1.99 -5.22
C PRO A 568 -12.66 -2.19 -5.40
N ALA A 569 -13.45 -1.11 -5.56
CA ALA A 569 -14.89 -1.24 -5.81
C ALA A 569 -15.17 -2.12 -7.04
N THR A 570 -14.40 -1.94 -8.12
CA THR A 570 -14.53 -2.73 -9.35
C THR A 570 -14.13 -4.19 -9.12
N ARG A 571 -12.92 -4.44 -8.59
CA ARG A 571 -12.41 -5.81 -8.38
C ARG A 571 -13.32 -6.63 -7.48
N TYR A 572 -13.66 -6.12 -6.30
CA TYR A 572 -14.48 -6.86 -5.34
C TYR A 572 -15.91 -7.07 -5.83
N THR A 573 -16.42 -6.20 -6.71
CA THR A 573 -17.72 -6.41 -7.38
C THR A 573 -17.65 -7.55 -8.39
N VAL A 574 -16.61 -7.57 -9.24
CA VAL A 574 -16.40 -8.66 -10.21
C VAL A 574 -16.23 -10.00 -9.50
N GLU A 575 -15.35 -10.06 -8.50
CA GLU A 575 -15.10 -11.28 -7.72
C GLU A 575 -16.33 -11.71 -6.93
N GLY A 576 -17.02 -10.76 -6.30
CA GLY A 576 -18.25 -11.00 -5.54
C GLY A 576 -19.34 -11.66 -6.39
N LEU A 577 -19.68 -11.07 -7.53
CA LEU A 577 -20.71 -11.60 -8.44
C LEU A 577 -20.33 -12.98 -9.00
N ARG A 578 -19.03 -13.21 -9.27
CA ARG A 578 -18.54 -14.50 -9.79
C ARG A 578 -18.34 -15.58 -8.73
N SER A 579 -18.37 -15.21 -7.45
CA SER A 579 -18.28 -16.16 -6.32
C SER A 579 -19.61 -16.83 -5.97
N VAL A 580 -20.72 -16.36 -6.55
CA VAL A 580 -22.03 -16.97 -6.36
C VAL A 580 -22.02 -18.38 -6.97
N SER A 581 -22.51 -19.38 -6.22
CA SER A 581 -22.46 -20.78 -6.66
C SER A 581 -23.23 -20.98 -7.97
N PRO A 582 -22.67 -21.73 -8.94
CA PRO A 582 -23.39 -22.19 -10.13
C PRO A 582 -24.75 -22.82 -9.81
N ASP A 583 -24.86 -23.56 -8.71
CA ASP A 583 -26.10 -24.24 -8.31
C ASP A 583 -27.26 -23.26 -8.05
N LEU A 584 -26.96 -22.06 -7.54
CA LEU A 584 -27.95 -21.01 -7.34
C LEU A 584 -28.41 -20.40 -8.66
N HIS A 585 -27.51 -20.33 -9.64
CA HIS A 585 -27.87 -19.90 -10.99
C HIS A 585 -28.77 -20.92 -11.67
N ASP A 586 -28.45 -22.21 -11.53
CA ASP A 586 -29.23 -23.31 -12.12
C ASP A 586 -30.61 -23.42 -11.44
N ALA A 587 -30.67 -23.36 -10.11
CA ALA A 587 -31.94 -23.35 -9.37
C ALA A 587 -32.83 -22.16 -9.76
N GLY A 588 -32.24 -20.97 -9.95
CA GLY A 588 -32.95 -19.79 -10.42
C GLY A 588 -33.48 -19.95 -11.84
N SER A 589 -32.67 -20.50 -12.75
CA SER A 589 -33.06 -20.77 -14.13
C SER A 589 -34.14 -21.84 -14.25
N MET A 590 -34.08 -22.91 -13.44
CA MET A 590 -35.13 -23.93 -13.33
C MET A 590 -36.46 -23.37 -12.80
N SER A 591 -36.40 -22.34 -11.95
CA SER A 591 -37.57 -21.64 -11.40
C SER A 591 -38.19 -20.61 -12.37
N GLY A 592 -37.69 -20.51 -13.61
CA GLY A 592 -38.20 -19.58 -14.63
C GLY A 592 -37.79 -18.12 -14.43
N VAL A 593 -36.78 -17.85 -13.59
CA VAL A 593 -36.32 -16.49 -13.29
C VAL A 593 -35.55 -15.93 -14.49
N ASN A 594 -35.93 -14.73 -14.96
CA ASN A 594 -35.22 -14.07 -16.07
C ASN A 594 -33.84 -13.53 -15.62
N ARG A 595 -32.97 -13.16 -16.56
CA ARG A 595 -31.59 -12.71 -16.24
C ARG A 595 -31.55 -11.51 -15.29
N LEU A 596 -32.44 -10.54 -15.47
CA LEU A 596 -32.49 -9.34 -14.61
C LEU A 596 -32.98 -9.68 -13.21
N GLN A 597 -34.00 -10.53 -13.09
CA GLN A 597 -34.51 -11.01 -11.81
C GLN A 597 -33.47 -11.86 -11.10
N ARG A 598 -32.74 -12.73 -11.81
CA ARG A 598 -31.64 -13.52 -11.24
C ARG A 598 -30.55 -12.61 -10.70
N TRP A 599 -30.16 -11.61 -11.48
CA TRP A 599 -29.17 -10.62 -11.05
C TRP A 599 -29.61 -9.84 -9.80
N VAL A 600 -30.83 -9.30 -9.78
CA VAL A 600 -31.35 -8.47 -8.66
C VAL A 600 -31.70 -9.29 -7.42
N LYS A 601 -32.23 -10.50 -7.57
CA LYS A 601 -32.79 -11.28 -6.46
C LYS A 601 -31.85 -12.38 -5.93
N ILE A 602 -30.89 -12.83 -6.73
CA ILE A 602 -29.96 -13.91 -6.36
C ILE A 602 -28.53 -13.37 -6.33
N GLU A 603 -28.01 -12.88 -7.46
CA GLU A 603 -26.58 -12.57 -7.59
C GLU A 603 -26.18 -11.39 -6.70
N LEU A 604 -26.86 -10.24 -6.80
CA LEU A 604 -26.57 -9.05 -5.99
C LEU A 604 -26.71 -9.29 -4.47
N PRO A 605 -27.79 -9.92 -3.96
CA PRO A 605 -27.91 -10.17 -2.53
C PRO A 605 -26.82 -11.11 -2.00
N MET A 606 -26.45 -12.15 -2.76
CA MET A 606 -25.44 -13.12 -2.33
C MET A 606 -24.01 -12.58 -2.43
N SER A 607 -23.73 -11.73 -3.42
CA SER A 607 -22.43 -11.06 -3.56
C SER A 607 -22.25 -9.86 -2.64
N PHE A 608 -23.34 -9.33 -2.09
CA PHE A 608 -23.35 -8.09 -1.32
C PHE A 608 -22.28 -8.02 -0.21
N PRO A 609 -22.08 -9.06 0.65
CA PRO A 609 -21.04 -8.99 1.68
C PRO A 609 -19.64 -8.80 1.09
N HIS A 610 -19.37 -9.40 -0.06
CA HIS A 610 -18.09 -9.25 -0.77
C HIS A 610 -17.95 -7.85 -1.40
N MET A 611 -19.03 -7.33 -1.99
CA MET A 611 -19.07 -5.96 -2.52
C MET A 611 -18.87 -4.91 -1.42
N ALA A 612 -19.47 -5.11 -0.24
CA ALA A 612 -19.31 -4.23 0.91
C ALA A 612 -17.86 -4.17 1.41
N LEU A 613 -17.12 -5.29 1.36
CA LEU A 613 -15.66 -5.27 1.60
C LEU A 613 -14.91 -4.44 0.55
N GLY A 614 -15.37 -4.48 -0.70
CA GLY A 614 -14.88 -3.59 -1.76
C GLY A 614 -15.07 -2.12 -1.44
N VAL A 615 -16.27 -1.72 -0.98
CA VAL A 615 -16.56 -0.34 -0.55
C VAL A 615 -15.68 0.08 0.62
N ASN A 616 -15.46 -0.83 1.58
CA ASN A 616 -14.54 -0.57 2.68
C ASN A 616 -13.11 -0.31 2.19
N GLN A 617 -12.63 -1.09 1.22
CA GLN A 617 -11.31 -0.89 0.65
C GLN A 617 -11.23 0.41 -0.18
N THR A 618 -12.33 0.81 -0.84
CA THR A 618 -12.46 2.12 -1.49
C THR A 618 -12.27 3.26 -0.51
N VAL A 619 -12.85 3.17 0.70
CA VAL A 619 -12.66 4.16 1.79
C VAL A 619 -11.18 4.27 2.18
N VAL A 620 -10.52 3.14 2.45
CA VAL A 620 -9.10 3.11 2.85
C VAL A 620 -8.19 3.68 1.76
N PHE A 621 -8.44 3.31 0.50
CA PHE A 621 -7.67 3.81 -0.65
C PHE A 621 -7.93 5.29 -0.89
N ALA A 622 -9.18 5.74 -0.73
CA ALA A 622 -9.52 7.13 -0.88
C ALA A 622 -8.81 8.00 0.17
N LEU A 623 -8.83 7.60 1.44
CA LEU A 623 -8.10 8.30 2.50
C LEU A 623 -6.61 8.37 2.23
N SER A 624 -6.00 7.24 1.86
CA SER A 624 -4.57 7.20 1.53
C SER A 624 -4.23 8.16 0.40
N MET A 625 -5.10 8.23 -0.62
CA MET A 625 -4.89 9.11 -1.78
C MET A 625 -5.20 10.58 -1.49
N VAL A 626 -6.17 10.90 -0.62
CA VAL A 626 -6.45 12.29 -0.20
C VAL A 626 -5.22 12.88 0.47
N ILE A 627 -4.56 12.13 1.35
CA ILE A 627 -3.35 12.60 2.04
C ILE A 627 -2.17 12.77 1.08
N ILE A 628 -2.05 11.90 0.07
CA ILE A 628 -1.05 12.08 -0.99
C ILE A 628 -1.37 13.28 -1.87
N GLY A 629 -2.65 13.47 -2.20
CA GLY A 629 -3.13 14.62 -2.96
C GLY A 629 -2.93 15.94 -2.22
N ALA A 630 -2.79 15.91 -0.89
CA ALA A 630 -2.46 17.09 -0.12
C ALA A 630 -1.16 17.75 -0.58
N MET A 631 -0.20 16.99 -1.14
CA MET A 631 1.03 17.56 -1.74
C MET A 631 0.80 18.65 -2.77
N ILE A 632 -0.37 18.69 -3.39
CA ILE A 632 -0.72 19.70 -4.38
C ILE A 632 -0.92 21.07 -3.74
N GLY A 633 -1.25 21.14 -2.45
CA GLY A 633 -1.52 22.40 -1.74
C GLY A 633 -2.97 22.57 -1.28
N THR A 634 -3.65 21.48 -0.89
CA THR A 634 -5.00 21.54 -0.31
C THR A 634 -4.99 22.02 1.14
N ASP A 635 -6.17 22.26 1.74
CA ASP A 635 -6.28 22.78 3.12
C ASP A 635 -6.58 21.71 4.18
N ASP A 636 -6.26 20.43 3.92
CA ASP A 636 -6.68 19.29 4.74
C ASP A 636 -5.61 18.78 5.73
N LEU A 637 -5.92 17.69 6.46
CA LEU A 637 -5.00 17.08 7.45
C LEU A 637 -3.67 16.65 6.80
N GLY A 638 -3.69 16.23 5.54
CA GLY A 638 -2.53 15.74 4.82
C GLY A 638 -1.43 16.80 4.65
N GLN A 639 -1.79 18.07 4.43
CA GLN A 639 -0.81 19.15 4.36
C GLN A 639 -0.04 19.31 5.67
N PHE A 640 -0.73 19.24 6.80
CA PHE A 640 -0.09 19.33 8.11
C PHE A 640 0.76 18.09 8.42
N ILE A 641 0.36 16.91 7.96
CA ILE A 641 1.17 15.69 8.05
C ILE A 641 2.47 15.86 7.23
N LEU A 642 2.39 16.42 6.03
CA LEU A 642 3.57 16.68 5.20
C LEU A 642 4.47 17.75 5.82
N LYS A 643 3.89 18.82 6.37
CA LYS A 643 4.65 19.84 7.09
C LYS A 643 5.41 19.25 8.28
N ALA A 644 4.82 18.28 8.98
CA ALA A 644 5.45 17.60 10.10
C ALA A 644 6.69 16.78 9.70
N LEU A 645 6.85 16.36 8.44
CA LEU A 645 8.07 15.66 7.99
C LEU A 645 9.30 16.56 7.96
N SER A 646 9.11 17.86 7.73
CA SER A 646 10.19 18.83 7.64
C SER A 646 10.43 19.58 8.96
N ASP A 647 9.60 19.32 9.97
CA ASP A 647 9.69 19.94 11.29
C ASP A 647 10.47 19.03 12.25
N LYS A 648 11.46 19.60 12.95
CA LYS A 648 12.25 18.88 13.97
C LYS A 648 11.36 18.32 15.08
N ASN A 649 10.33 19.06 15.47
CA ASN A 649 9.35 18.66 16.47
C ASN A 649 8.05 18.17 15.80
N GLY A 650 8.16 17.65 14.58
CA GLY A 650 7.02 17.20 13.80
C GLY A 650 6.44 15.87 14.28
N THR A 651 7.16 15.06 15.08
CA THR A 651 6.74 13.68 15.41
C THR A 651 5.36 13.61 16.05
N GLY A 652 5.11 14.45 17.06
CA GLY A 652 3.85 14.51 17.77
C GLY A 652 2.70 14.98 16.89
N ASN A 653 2.93 16.01 16.07
CA ASN A 653 1.95 16.50 15.12
C ASN A 653 1.64 15.46 14.05
N GLY A 654 2.69 14.88 13.44
CA GLY A 654 2.59 13.84 12.41
C GLY A 654 1.81 12.64 12.89
N LEU A 655 2.11 12.10 14.08
CA LEU A 655 1.40 10.97 14.67
C LEU A 655 -0.04 11.31 15.05
N THR A 656 -0.28 12.46 15.70
CA THR A 656 -1.64 12.85 16.12
C THR A 656 -2.55 13.06 14.92
N LEU A 657 -2.08 13.76 13.88
CA LEU A 657 -2.81 13.95 12.64
C LEU A 657 -3.07 12.62 11.92
N GLY A 658 -2.08 11.72 11.89
CA GLY A 658 -2.27 10.40 11.32
C GLY A 658 -3.29 9.55 12.08
N LEU A 659 -3.33 9.65 13.40
CA LEU A 659 -4.37 9.02 14.22
C LEU A 659 -5.75 9.60 13.91
N CYS A 660 -5.88 10.92 13.73
CA CYS A 660 -7.13 11.53 13.30
C CYS A 660 -7.61 10.95 11.96
N VAL A 661 -6.72 10.84 10.97
CA VAL A 661 -7.04 10.22 9.66
C VAL A 661 -7.38 8.73 9.82
N ALA A 662 -6.62 8.00 10.63
CA ALA A 662 -6.90 6.59 10.92
C ALA A 662 -8.28 6.40 11.56
N PHE A 663 -8.67 7.29 12.46
CA PHE A 663 -9.96 7.25 13.15
C PHE A 663 -11.14 7.57 12.23
N ILE A 664 -10.97 8.46 11.25
CA ILE A 664 -11.96 8.66 10.17
C ILE A 664 -12.17 7.33 9.41
N GLY A 665 -11.08 6.69 8.97
CA GLY A 665 -11.17 5.45 8.22
C GLY A 665 -11.68 4.27 9.06
N LEU A 666 -11.27 4.16 10.32
CA LEU A 666 -11.73 3.13 11.26
C LEU A 666 -13.21 3.28 11.63
N ALA A 667 -13.71 4.51 11.74
CA ALA A 667 -15.13 4.77 11.93
C ALA A 667 -15.95 4.25 10.75
N ALA A 668 -15.52 4.55 9.52
CA ALA A 668 -16.15 4.04 8.30
C ALA A 668 -16.04 2.51 8.18
N ASP A 669 -14.85 1.94 8.43
CA ASP A 669 -14.60 0.49 8.42
C ASP A 669 -15.49 -0.25 9.42
N GLN A 670 -15.61 0.26 10.64
CA GLN A 670 -16.45 -0.36 11.66
C GLN A 670 -17.92 -0.43 11.22
N VAL A 671 -18.44 0.64 10.59
CA VAL A 671 -19.81 0.67 10.09
C VAL A 671 -20.00 -0.32 8.94
N ILE A 672 -19.14 -0.26 7.91
CA ILE A 672 -19.28 -1.07 6.70
C ILE A 672 -19.05 -2.56 7.00
N ARG A 673 -18.01 -2.90 7.77
CA ARG A 673 -17.72 -4.30 8.14
C ARG A 673 -18.85 -4.91 8.97
N THR A 674 -19.35 -4.18 9.98
CA THR A 674 -20.45 -4.70 10.82
C THR A 674 -21.71 -4.93 10.01
N TRP A 675 -22.00 -4.06 9.04
CA TRP A 675 -23.11 -4.24 8.11
C TRP A 675 -22.94 -5.47 7.21
N ALA A 676 -21.74 -5.65 6.64
CA ALA A 676 -21.42 -6.80 5.80
C ALA A 676 -21.53 -8.13 6.57
N GLU A 677 -20.99 -8.21 7.79
CA GLU A 677 -21.06 -9.39 8.65
C GLU A 677 -22.49 -9.72 9.07
N ALA A 678 -23.26 -8.71 9.46
CA ALA A 678 -24.68 -8.91 9.80
C ALA A 678 -25.45 -9.47 8.59
N ARG A 679 -25.16 -8.97 7.38
CA ARG A 679 -25.79 -9.48 6.16
C ARG A 679 -25.35 -10.89 5.83
N LYS A 680 -24.06 -11.21 5.99
CA LYS A 680 -23.51 -12.55 5.79
C LYS A 680 -24.21 -13.60 6.66
N LYS A 681 -24.50 -13.27 7.93
CA LYS A 681 -25.27 -14.13 8.84
C LYS A 681 -26.70 -14.36 8.38
N VAL A 682 -27.40 -13.32 7.94
CA VAL A 682 -28.78 -13.41 7.43
C VAL A 682 -28.87 -14.30 6.19
N LEU A 683 -27.81 -14.34 5.37
CA LEU A 683 -27.74 -15.15 4.16
C LEU A 683 -27.25 -16.59 4.40
N GLY A 684 -26.96 -16.98 5.66
CA GLY A 684 -26.46 -18.33 5.97
C GLY A 684 -25.05 -18.61 5.47
N LEU A 685 -24.26 -17.57 5.18
CA LEU A 685 -22.89 -17.68 4.65
C LEU A 685 -21.82 -17.69 5.76
N ALA A 686 -22.21 -17.42 7.01
CA ALA A 686 -21.34 -17.02 8.11
C ALA A 686 -20.62 -18.18 8.80
#